data_AF-A0A0G4MCE6-F1
#
_entry.id   AF-A0A0G4MCE6-F1
#
_cell.length_a   1.000
_cell.length_b   1.000
_cell.length_c   1.000
_cell.angle_alpha   90.00
_cell.angle_beta   90.00
_cell.angle_gamma   90.00
#
_symmetry.space_group_name_H-M   'P 1'
#
loop_
_entity.id
_entity.type
_entity.pdbx_description
1 polymer ?
#
loop_
_entity_poly.entity_id
_entity_poly.type
_entity_poly.pdbx_seq_one_letter_code
_entity_poly.pdbx_strand_id
1 'polypeptide(L)'
;MAPLHQYDYLLAAGFIFAFLDAWNIGANDVANSWATSVSSRSVTYIQAMALGSVLEFAGAVGVGARVADTIRTKVLDLDLFADNPAMLMLGMVCAIVASSLYLTVCTKIGLPVSTTHTIMGGIIGMGVATVGVDGVIWADFDAGINAGVIQVFLAWIIAPGLSGVFAAIIFLATKYAVMVRNNPVIKGLATVPFYFGMTSSLITMLLIWKGGSIETGFNGAEEAGLIVGVGSGVALFVAVFFVPWLYRVVIKDDWQLRFWHIPMGPLLLRRPEPPVQPEGFRGGIKDYYEGHLTREELNALRAGGGHSADEEANPTGETKVLGNDVSDVDSGRVASAPVDRRENHLTDEKSPTAGLVGPRPEGKWSSGPVLFWRLKWVFLRGVDQDIHKQQRRKNMLSGDLDEIHSHVSHFDNRAEYLYSFLQIMTASVASFAHGANDVANAIAPFATIYEIWRPTPSLVPNPLVYGGVGISIGIWTYGYHIMRNLGNRLTLHSPSRGFAMELGATCTIILATQLKLPVSTTQCLTGGVIGVGLCSGTWRSINWRMVAWVYGGWVLTLPIAGLISGGLCGIIINAPRWGYDWLMGDGGYERELYPVSKTAFDSCTVLGGTCKSTKNWDCPQYFAEAEKPENSNDLKPAYWQFRALEGVYTVFNHYYTELHAKVTELSGRIDEIILTIGGKPETDDDMVAWVAAAFNMLGGGFGPIPGAGASFTMIGEILSLVEKEEDEPVNGKISAELSKAFIQTKHGLEKTLRAVFGASKIDDDYTNLPAPRNDSYEFPIAKFLNTGIWLAHLHTSGITDHVQDAVKNIERKVAHQALVHAYYVLVLNEHRPSEQECYDGIIGREWIVWENKFYCVNLQQWDQRVSLYREPLPEFHNSVMTQYGLDNRAAYYRSIMDCGFNAEGDHSLDLSSEGPGKVPRCYFPMAMVRVVKEEQCGTRGTCHHNVEAIEGVPFEYDFIGYDP
;
A
#
# COMPACT_ATOMS: atom_id res chain seq x y z
N MET A 1 -7.73 4.32 25.00
CA MET A 1 -7.79 2.95 25.55
C MET A 1 -6.50 2.58 26.29
N ALA A 2 -6.60 1.78 27.34
CA ALA A 2 -5.46 1.18 28.05
C ALA A 2 -4.88 -0.02 27.24
N PRO A 3 -3.58 -0.36 27.39
CA PRO A 3 -2.99 -1.54 26.74
C PRO A 3 -3.67 -2.85 27.16
N LEU A 4 -3.84 -3.77 26.20
CA LEU A 4 -4.50 -5.06 26.38
C LEU A 4 -3.54 -6.11 26.96
N HIS A 5 -3.19 -5.97 28.24
CA HIS A 5 -2.22 -6.84 28.94
C HIS A 5 -2.56 -8.35 28.89
N GLN A 6 -3.82 -8.69 28.69
CA GLN A 6 -4.26 -10.08 28.51
C GLN A 6 -3.63 -10.76 27.27
N TYR A 7 -3.13 -10.00 26.29
CA TYR A 7 -2.47 -10.52 25.09
C TYR A 7 -0.94 -10.32 25.09
N ASP A 8 -0.32 -10.06 26.25
CA ASP A 8 1.13 -9.86 26.37
C ASP A 8 1.94 -11.05 25.82
N TYR A 9 1.40 -12.27 25.92
CA TYR A 9 2.04 -13.47 25.36
C TYR A 9 2.07 -13.48 23.83
N LEU A 10 1.01 -12.97 23.17
CA LEU A 10 0.97 -12.81 21.71
C LEU A 10 1.92 -11.72 21.25
N LEU A 11 2.00 -10.61 22.01
CA LEU A 11 2.97 -9.55 21.75
C LEU A 11 4.41 -10.08 21.88
N ALA A 12 4.71 -10.83 22.94
CA ALA A 12 6.04 -11.40 23.16
C ALA A 12 6.44 -12.39 22.04
N ALA A 13 5.50 -13.25 21.61
CA ALA A 13 5.71 -14.15 20.49
C ALA A 13 5.91 -13.36 19.17
N GLY A 14 5.03 -12.40 18.90
CA GLY A 14 5.13 -11.51 17.73
C GLY A 14 6.46 -10.80 17.67
N PHE A 15 6.95 -10.26 18.79
CA PHE A 15 8.27 -9.64 18.89
C PHE A 15 9.38 -10.64 18.53
N ILE A 16 9.50 -11.76 19.25
CA ILE A 16 10.57 -12.75 19.03
C ILE A 16 10.61 -13.24 17.58
N PHE A 17 9.46 -13.60 17.02
CA PHE A 17 9.40 -14.15 15.68
C PHE A 17 9.52 -13.08 14.60
N ALA A 18 9.11 -11.82 14.84
CA ALA A 18 9.38 -10.72 13.91
C ALA A 18 10.88 -10.43 13.82
N PHE A 19 11.61 -10.52 14.94
CA PHE A 19 13.07 -10.46 14.91
C PHE A 19 13.69 -11.60 14.12
N LEU A 20 13.20 -12.82 14.34
CA LEU A 20 13.69 -14.00 13.63
C LEU A 20 13.37 -13.90 12.13
N ASP A 21 12.23 -13.35 11.76
CA ASP A 21 11.85 -13.13 10.37
C ASP A 21 12.75 -12.06 9.72
N ALA A 22 12.96 -10.92 10.39
CA ALA A 22 13.93 -9.90 9.96
C ALA A 22 15.35 -10.45 9.81
N TRP A 23 15.78 -11.28 10.76
CA TRP A 23 17.06 -11.99 10.69
C TRP A 23 17.14 -12.94 9.50
N ASN A 24 16.06 -13.67 9.21
CA ASN A 24 16.00 -14.54 8.05
C ASN A 24 15.95 -13.77 6.73
N ILE A 25 15.32 -12.59 6.69
CA ILE A 25 15.34 -11.70 5.52
C ILE A 25 16.78 -11.33 5.17
N GLY A 26 17.55 -10.82 6.15
CA GLY A 26 18.97 -10.51 5.91
C GLY A 26 19.81 -11.74 5.55
N ALA A 27 19.51 -12.91 6.13
CA ALA A 27 20.24 -14.14 5.81
C ALA A 27 19.92 -14.71 4.42
N ASN A 28 18.66 -14.69 4.01
CA ASN A 28 18.24 -15.25 2.73
C ASN A 28 18.57 -14.31 1.56
N ASP A 29 18.39 -13.00 1.78
CA ASP A 29 18.33 -12.05 0.67
C ASP A 29 19.60 -11.22 0.48
N VAL A 30 20.59 -11.27 1.38
CA VAL A 30 21.90 -10.62 1.18
C VAL A 30 22.56 -11.03 -0.15
N ALA A 31 22.30 -12.27 -0.57
CA ALA A 31 22.79 -12.80 -1.83
C ALA A 31 22.22 -12.06 -3.05
N ASN A 32 21.04 -11.46 -2.94
CA ASN A 32 20.42 -10.70 -4.03
C ASN A 32 21.22 -9.44 -4.40
N SER A 33 22.01 -8.92 -3.47
CA SER A 33 22.81 -7.71 -3.69
C SER A 33 24.29 -8.00 -3.80
N TRP A 34 24.79 -8.99 -3.05
CA TRP A 34 26.23 -9.20 -2.88
C TRP A 34 26.78 -10.51 -3.47
N ALA A 35 25.93 -11.47 -3.87
CA ALA A 35 26.44 -12.74 -4.41
C ALA A 35 27.22 -12.55 -5.70
N THR A 36 26.74 -11.69 -6.59
CA THR A 36 27.35 -11.34 -7.87
C THR A 36 28.70 -10.65 -7.68
N SER A 37 28.82 -9.73 -6.71
CA SER A 37 30.04 -8.95 -6.46
C SER A 37 31.09 -9.72 -5.66
N VAL A 38 30.66 -10.66 -4.80
CA VAL A 38 31.56 -11.63 -4.16
C VAL A 38 32.03 -12.68 -5.19
N SER A 39 31.13 -13.22 -6.02
CA SER A 39 31.46 -14.27 -7.00
C SER A 39 32.32 -13.77 -8.16
N SER A 40 32.12 -12.51 -8.58
CA SER A 40 33.00 -11.84 -9.53
C SER A 40 34.32 -11.43 -8.90
N ARG A 41 34.49 -11.55 -7.57
CA ARG A 41 35.67 -11.11 -6.81
C ARG A 41 35.88 -9.59 -6.82
N SER A 42 34.86 -8.78 -7.10
CA SER A 42 34.89 -7.32 -6.94
C SER A 42 35.03 -6.91 -5.47
N VAL A 43 34.39 -7.64 -4.56
CA VAL A 43 34.52 -7.45 -3.11
C VAL A 43 34.83 -8.77 -2.40
N THR A 44 35.42 -8.68 -1.21
CA THR A 44 35.54 -9.85 -0.33
C THR A 44 34.23 -10.12 0.40
N TYR A 45 34.06 -11.34 0.89
CA TYR A 45 32.86 -11.71 1.66
C TYR A 45 32.64 -10.79 2.87
N ILE A 46 33.69 -10.48 3.65
CA ILE A 46 33.59 -9.60 4.82
C ILE A 46 33.22 -8.17 4.41
N GLN A 47 33.79 -7.66 3.31
CA GLN A 47 33.42 -6.35 2.78
C GLN A 47 31.94 -6.30 2.38
N ALA A 48 31.45 -7.35 1.71
CA ALA A 48 30.04 -7.47 1.35
C ALA A 48 29.13 -7.50 2.59
N MET A 49 29.48 -8.25 3.65
CA MET A 49 28.66 -8.29 4.87
C MET A 49 28.64 -6.93 5.59
N ALA A 50 29.78 -6.23 5.64
CA ALA A 50 29.86 -4.91 6.25
C ALA A 50 29.04 -3.86 5.48
N LEU A 51 29.19 -3.82 4.16
CA LEU A 51 28.43 -2.90 3.31
C LEU A 51 26.93 -3.25 3.31
N GLY A 52 26.59 -4.54 3.22
CA GLY A 52 25.22 -5.03 3.29
C GLY A 52 24.52 -4.61 4.57
N SER A 53 25.13 -4.81 5.74
CA SER A 53 24.54 -4.38 7.01
C SER A 53 24.28 -2.87 7.08
N VAL A 54 25.22 -2.05 6.62
CA VAL A 54 25.04 -0.59 6.65
C VAL A 54 23.92 -0.15 5.70
N LEU A 55 23.92 -0.69 4.48
CA LEU A 55 23.02 -0.24 3.42
C LEU A 55 21.61 -0.79 3.57
N GLU A 56 21.45 -2.07 3.95
CA GLU A 56 20.13 -2.64 4.25
C GLU A 56 19.53 -1.99 5.50
N PHE A 57 20.34 -1.73 6.55
CA PHE A 57 19.87 -0.98 7.72
C PHE A 57 19.44 0.45 7.33
N ALA A 58 20.24 1.16 6.52
CA ALA A 58 19.90 2.50 6.06
C ALA A 58 18.63 2.51 5.20
N GLY A 59 18.45 1.52 4.32
CA GLY A 59 17.24 1.36 3.51
C GLY A 59 16.01 1.09 4.37
N ALA A 60 16.13 0.16 5.32
CA ALA A 60 15.08 -0.22 6.24
C ALA A 60 14.58 0.97 7.08
N VAL A 61 15.50 1.73 7.68
CA VAL A 61 15.17 2.87 8.55
C VAL A 61 14.75 4.10 7.74
N GLY A 62 15.40 4.37 6.61
CA GLY A 62 15.18 5.60 5.84
C GLY A 62 13.91 5.57 4.97
N VAL A 63 13.54 4.40 4.45
CA VAL A 63 12.52 4.28 3.38
C VAL A 63 11.52 3.14 3.64
N GLY A 64 11.70 2.34 4.68
CA GLY A 64 10.87 1.15 4.93
C GLY A 64 9.42 1.40 5.35
N ALA A 65 9.09 2.60 5.84
CA ALA A 65 7.77 2.91 6.42
C ALA A 65 6.60 2.75 5.41
N ARG A 66 6.72 3.29 4.18
CA ARG A 66 5.61 3.29 3.20
C ARG A 66 5.26 1.90 2.64
N VAL A 67 6.17 0.93 2.73
CA VAL A 67 5.93 -0.43 2.19
C VAL A 67 5.13 -1.29 3.18
N ALA A 68 5.23 -1.01 4.48
CA ALA A 68 4.55 -1.77 5.51
C ALA A 68 3.02 -1.79 5.34
N ASP A 69 2.42 -0.67 4.94
CA ASP A 69 0.97 -0.56 4.77
C ASP A 69 0.43 -1.37 3.59
N THR A 70 1.25 -1.63 2.56
CA THR A 70 0.82 -2.30 1.32
C THR A 70 0.66 -3.82 1.50
N ILE A 71 1.37 -4.45 2.46
CA ILE A 71 1.36 -5.92 2.64
C ILE A 71 0.11 -6.39 3.38
N ARG A 72 -0.43 -5.58 4.32
CA ARG A 72 -1.57 -5.98 5.17
C ARG A 72 -2.94 -5.80 4.51
N THR A 73 -3.15 -4.75 3.73
CA THR A 73 -4.48 -4.36 3.20
C THR A 73 -4.86 -5.04 1.88
N LYS A 74 -3.90 -5.59 1.13
CA LYS A 74 -4.13 -6.10 -0.23
C LYS A 74 -4.46 -7.60 -0.33
N VAL A 75 -4.34 -8.33 0.77
CA VAL A 75 -4.47 -9.81 0.80
C VAL A 75 -5.65 -10.25 1.67
N LEU A 76 -5.91 -9.52 2.75
CA LEU A 76 -6.96 -9.81 3.72
C LEU A 76 -7.72 -8.53 4.03
N ASP A 77 -9.04 -8.58 3.95
CA ASP A 77 -9.90 -7.48 4.37
C ASP A 77 -9.88 -7.38 5.90
N LEU A 78 -9.39 -6.25 6.42
CA LEU A 78 -9.25 -6.03 7.85
C LEU A 78 -10.61 -5.77 8.51
N ASP A 79 -11.62 -5.36 7.74
CA ASP A 79 -12.97 -5.08 8.25
C ASP A 79 -13.66 -6.36 8.74
N LEU A 80 -13.30 -7.52 8.17
CA LEU A 80 -13.74 -8.83 8.65
C LEU A 80 -13.30 -9.13 10.10
N PHE A 81 -12.29 -8.42 10.60
CA PHE A 81 -11.77 -8.58 11.96
C PHE A 81 -12.12 -7.41 12.89
N ALA A 82 -12.88 -6.41 12.42
CA ALA A 82 -13.30 -5.27 13.23
C ALA A 82 -14.00 -5.71 14.53
N ASP A 83 -14.77 -6.80 14.44
CA ASP A 83 -15.49 -7.39 15.56
C ASP A 83 -14.62 -8.22 16.53
N ASN A 84 -13.43 -8.65 16.11
CA ASN A 84 -12.55 -9.51 16.89
C ASN A 84 -11.06 -9.23 16.59
N PRO A 85 -10.54 -8.06 17.00
CA PRO A 85 -9.16 -7.66 16.72
C PRO A 85 -8.13 -8.63 17.35
N ALA A 86 -8.49 -9.32 18.44
CA ALA A 86 -7.65 -10.35 19.03
C ALA A 86 -7.40 -11.55 18.09
N MET A 87 -8.36 -11.89 17.23
CA MET A 87 -8.20 -12.94 16.23
C MET A 87 -7.23 -12.52 15.13
N LEU A 88 -7.30 -11.27 14.69
CA LEU A 88 -6.32 -10.69 13.75
C LEU A 88 -4.91 -10.67 14.35
N MET A 89 -4.78 -10.27 15.62
CA MET A 89 -3.50 -10.29 16.34
C MET A 89 -2.89 -11.70 16.38
N LEU A 90 -3.70 -12.72 16.74
CA LEU A 90 -3.27 -14.12 16.72
C LEU A 90 -2.87 -14.58 15.31
N GLY A 91 -3.67 -14.24 14.31
CA GLY A 91 -3.43 -14.58 12.92
C GLY A 91 -2.10 -14.03 12.40
N MET A 92 -1.80 -12.76 12.70
CA MET A 92 -0.54 -12.12 12.34
C MET A 92 0.65 -12.77 13.06
N VAL A 93 0.51 -13.16 14.33
CA VAL A 93 1.56 -13.95 15.03
C VAL A 93 1.81 -15.27 14.30
N CYS A 94 0.75 -15.99 13.93
CA CYS A 94 0.88 -17.25 13.18
C CYS A 94 1.58 -17.05 11.82
N ALA A 95 1.25 -15.97 11.09
CA ALA A 95 1.87 -15.65 9.82
C ALA A 95 3.39 -15.40 9.95
N ILE A 96 3.82 -14.60 10.93
CA ILE A 96 5.25 -14.33 11.18
C ILE A 96 5.98 -15.61 11.64
N VAL A 97 5.36 -16.41 12.51
CA VAL A 97 5.95 -17.69 12.96
C VAL A 97 6.15 -18.63 11.77
N ALA A 98 5.15 -18.75 10.90
CA ALA A 98 5.25 -19.58 9.71
C ALA A 98 6.35 -19.09 8.76
N SER A 99 6.40 -17.77 8.53
CA SER A 99 7.40 -17.14 7.66
C SER A 99 8.81 -17.40 8.17
N SER A 100 9.08 -17.03 9.42
CA SER A 100 10.40 -17.14 10.02
C SER A 100 10.91 -18.59 10.10
N LEU A 101 10.06 -19.55 10.45
CA LEU A 101 10.44 -20.97 10.48
C LEU A 101 10.76 -21.51 9.09
N TYR A 102 9.91 -21.20 8.10
CA TYR A 102 10.12 -21.63 6.72
C TYR A 102 11.42 -21.05 6.13
N LEU A 103 11.64 -19.73 6.28
CA LEU A 103 12.84 -19.07 5.80
C LEU A 103 14.12 -19.61 6.47
N THR A 104 14.06 -19.94 7.76
CA THR A 104 15.20 -20.56 8.46
C THR A 104 15.60 -21.87 7.79
N VAL A 105 14.62 -22.71 7.45
CA VAL A 105 14.85 -24.01 6.79
C VAL A 105 15.37 -23.81 5.36
N CYS A 106 14.73 -22.94 4.57
CA CYS A 106 15.14 -22.65 3.19
C CYS A 106 16.57 -22.09 3.14
N THR A 107 16.90 -21.17 4.05
CA THR A 107 18.25 -20.62 4.15
C THR A 107 19.26 -21.71 4.50
N LYS A 108 18.96 -22.60 5.44
CA LYS A 108 19.85 -23.72 5.82
C LYS A 108 20.22 -24.63 4.65
N ILE A 109 19.22 -25.00 3.84
CA ILE A 109 19.41 -25.85 2.65
C ILE A 109 20.00 -25.06 1.48
N GLY A 110 20.06 -23.73 1.59
CA GLY A 110 20.59 -22.85 0.57
C GLY A 110 19.66 -22.68 -0.63
N LEU A 111 18.34 -22.74 -0.39
CA LEU A 111 17.29 -22.51 -1.39
C LEU A 111 16.91 -21.02 -1.34
N PRO A 112 17.23 -20.22 -2.38
CA PRO A 112 16.85 -18.81 -2.43
C PRO A 112 15.35 -18.68 -2.69
N VAL A 113 14.62 -18.27 -1.66
CA VAL A 113 13.17 -18.07 -1.71
C VAL A 113 12.81 -16.58 -1.68
N SER A 114 11.54 -16.26 -1.88
CA SER A 114 11.00 -14.90 -1.75
C SER A 114 10.45 -14.71 -0.34
N THR A 115 11.00 -13.77 0.41
CA THR A 115 10.54 -13.41 1.77
C THR A 115 9.14 -12.81 1.73
N THR A 116 8.86 -11.90 0.77
CA THR A 116 7.53 -11.32 0.53
C THR A 116 6.47 -12.40 0.28
N HIS A 117 6.77 -13.40 -0.55
CA HIS A 117 5.82 -14.48 -0.81
C HIS A 117 5.66 -15.42 0.38
N THR A 118 6.69 -15.54 1.22
CA THR A 118 6.59 -16.36 2.42
C THR A 118 5.60 -15.75 3.41
N ILE A 119 5.71 -14.45 3.71
CA ILE A 119 4.77 -13.79 4.62
C ILE A 119 3.37 -13.70 4.02
N MET A 120 3.24 -13.44 2.72
CA MET A 120 1.93 -13.48 2.02
C MET A 120 1.29 -14.86 2.12
N GLY A 121 2.06 -15.93 1.93
CA GLY A 121 1.58 -17.30 2.15
C GLY A 121 1.08 -17.48 3.58
N GLY A 122 1.81 -16.97 4.57
CA GLY A 122 1.41 -16.98 5.97
C GLY A 122 0.09 -16.24 6.24
N ILE A 123 -0.10 -15.05 5.65
CA ILE A 123 -1.34 -14.26 5.77
C ILE A 123 -2.51 -14.96 5.07
N ILE A 124 -2.29 -15.53 3.89
CA ILE A 124 -3.34 -16.33 3.21
C ILE A 124 -3.73 -17.52 4.08
N GLY A 125 -2.75 -18.23 4.64
CA GLY A 125 -3.00 -19.39 5.50
C GLY A 125 -3.82 -19.06 6.75
N MET A 126 -3.47 -17.98 7.46
CA MET A 126 -4.23 -17.55 8.64
C MET A 126 -5.61 -17.01 8.26
N GLY A 127 -5.75 -16.32 7.11
CA GLY A 127 -7.02 -15.84 6.58
C GLY A 127 -7.99 -16.99 6.32
N VAL A 128 -7.55 -18.02 5.60
CA VAL A 128 -8.35 -19.23 5.36
C VAL A 128 -8.77 -19.91 6.68
N ALA A 129 -7.90 -19.93 7.69
CA ALA A 129 -8.20 -20.56 8.98
C ALA A 129 -9.15 -19.75 9.88
N THR A 130 -9.29 -18.44 9.65
CA THR A 130 -10.07 -17.53 10.50
C THR A 130 -11.39 -17.12 9.87
N VAL A 131 -11.35 -16.63 8.63
CA VAL A 131 -12.52 -16.10 7.90
C VAL A 131 -13.00 -17.02 6.78
N GLY A 132 -12.31 -18.14 6.55
CA GLY A 132 -12.64 -19.10 5.48
C GLY A 132 -12.06 -18.71 4.12
N VAL A 133 -12.25 -19.58 3.13
CA VAL A 133 -11.69 -19.39 1.76
C VAL A 133 -12.30 -18.17 1.09
N ASP A 134 -13.58 -17.90 1.32
CA ASP A 134 -14.31 -16.79 0.70
C ASP A 134 -13.93 -15.42 1.27
N GLY A 135 -13.37 -15.37 2.49
CA GLY A 135 -12.87 -14.13 3.12
C GLY A 135 -11.47 -13.72 2.65
N VAL A 136 -10.82 -14.50 1.78
CA VAL A 136 -9.53 -14.15 1.17
C VAL A 136 -9.77 -13.56 -0.22
N ILE A 137 -9.16 -12.41 -0.50
CA ILE A 137 -9.28 -11.76 -1.80
C ILE A 137 -8.40 -12.49 -2.82
N TRP A 138 -8.96 -13.47 -3.53
CA TRP A 138 -8.20 -14.27 -4.50
C TRP A 138 -7.87 -13.49 -5.79
N ALA A 139 -8.87 -12.83 -6.35
CA ALA A 139 -8.74 -11.94 -7.50
C ALA A 139 -9.83 -10.88 -7.44
N ASP A 140 -9.45 -9.63 -7.62
CA ASP A 140 -10.37 -8.51 -7.77
C ASP A 140 -10.11 -7.89 -9.16
N PHE A 141 -11.05 -8.13 -10.08
CA PHE A 141 -10.92 -7.66 -11.47
C PHE A 141 -11.34 -6.20 -11.63
N ASP A 142 -12.10 -5.65 -10.68
CA ASP A 142 -12.57 -4.26 -10.71
C ASP A 142 -11.50 -3.31 -10.12
N ALA A 143 -10.72 -3.76 -9.14
CA ALA A 143 -9.56 -3.04 -8.59
C ALA A 143 -8.25 -3.20 -9.42
N GLY A 144 -8.29 -3.96 -10.51
CA GLY A 144 -7.17 -4.17 -11.45
C GLY A 144 -6.10 -5.16 -10.97
N ILE A 145 -4.97 -5.24 -11.70
CA ILE A 145 -3.89 -6.24 -11.48
C ILE A 145 -3.14 -6.12 -10.13
N ASN A 146 -3.49 -5.13 -9.31
CA ASN A 146 -2.77 -4.73 -8.09
C ASN A 146 -3.43 -5.23 -6.81
N ALA A 147 -4.50 -6.02 -6.90
CA ALA A 147 -5.31 -6.47 -5.78
C ALA A 147 -5.49 -8.00 -5.75
N GLY A 148 -5.46 -8.56 -4.54
CA GLY A 148 -5.67 -9.98 -4.28
C GLY A 148 -4.46 -10.89 -4.50
N VAL A 149 -4.66 -12.20 -4.33
CA VAL A 149 -3.61 -13.23 -4.43
C VAL A 149 -3.06 -13.37 -5.87
N ILE A 150 -3.86 -13.04 -6.89
CA ILE A 150 -3.46 -13.13 -8.31
C ILE A 150 -2.19 -12.34 -8.64
N GLN A 151 -1.95 -11.21 -7.96
CA GLN A 151 -0.75 -10.39 -8.18
C GLN A 151 0.54 -11.17 -7.88
N VAL A 152 0.50 -12.12 -6.93
CA VAL A 152 1.64 -12.95 -6.57
C VAL A 152 2.03 -13.89 -7.71
N PHE A 153 1.04 -14.51 -8.36
CA PHE A 153 1.26 -15.39 -9.49
C PHE A 153 1.74 -14.61 -10.73
N LEU A 154 1.19 -13.40 -10.96
CA LEU A 154 1.65 -12.53 -12.03
C LEU A 154 3.10 -12.09 -11.84
N ALA A 155 3.50 -11.79 -10.59
CA ALA A 155 4.87 -11.41 -10.25
C ALA A 155 5.91 -12.49 -10.59
N TRP A 156 5.55 -13.78 -10.53
CA TRP A 156 6.46 -14.90 -10.86
C TRP A 156 6.93 -14.91 -12.31
N ILE A 157 6.19 -14.26 -13.19
CA ILE A 157 6.52 -14.16 -14.62
C ILE A 157 7.02 -12.75 -14.92
N ILE A 158 6.26 -11.73 -14.51
CA ILE A 158 6.53 -10.34 -14.90
C ILE A 158 7.86 -9.86 -14.32
N ALA A 159 8.14 -10.12 -13.03
CA ALA A 159 9.32 -9.55 -12.39
C ALA A 159 10.65 -10.17 -12.89
N PRO A 160 10.81 -11.51 -12.95
CA PRO A 160 12.00 -12.09 -13.58
C PRO A 160 12.13 -11.74 -15.05
N GLY A 161 11.02 -11.73 -15.79
CA GLY A 161 11.01 -11.42 -17.23
C GLY A 161 11.48 -10.00 -17.51
N LEU A 162 10.89 -9.02 -16.83
CA LEU A 162 11.24 -7.61 -16.99
C LEU A 162 12.69 -7.33 -16.54
N SER A 163 13.12 -7.93 -15.43
CA SER A 163 14.52 -7.81 -14.98
C SER A 163 15.51 -8.44 -15.96
N GLY A 164 15.17 -9.61 -16.51
CA GLY A 164 15.97 -10.23 -17.56
C GLY A 164 16.11 -9.36 -18.79
N VAL A 165 15.03 -8.69 -19.21
CA VAL A 165 15.04 -7.74 -20.34
C VAL A 165 15.92 -6.52 -20.04
N PHE A 166 15.73 -5.86 -18.90
CA PHE A 166 16.55 -4.69 -18.55
C PHE A 166 18.03 -5.05 -18.41
N ALA A 167 18.34 -6.15 -17.71
CA ALA A 167 19.72 -6.61 -17.53
C ALA A 167 20.36 -6.99 -18.87
N ALA A 168 19.61 -7.64 -19.78
CA ALA A 168 20.06 -7.94 -21.13
C ALA A 168 20.35 -6.67 -21.94
N ILE A 169 19.47 -5.67 -21.90
CA ILE A 169 19.68 -4.38 -22.60
C ILE A 169 20.96 -3.70 -22.08
N ILE A 170 21.11 -3.58 -20.76
CA ILE A 170 22.28 -2.95 -20.13
C ILE A 170 23.56 -3.71 -20.48
N PHE A 171 23.52 -5.05 -20.41
CA PHE A 171 24.67 -5.87 -20.72
C PHE A 171 25.05 -5.82 -22.21
N LEU A 172 24.09 -5.90 -23.13
CA LEU A 172 24.36 -5.82 -24.57
C LEU A 172 24.90 -4.45 -24.96
N ALA A 173 24.34 -3.37 -24.39
CA ALA A 173 24.88 -2.02 -24.56
C ALA A 173 26.33 -1.95 -24.09
N THR A 174 26.62 -2.44 -22.86
CA THR A 174 27.98 -2.49 -22.30
C THR A 174 28.93 -3.34 -23.15
N LYS A 175 28.48 -4.52 -23.59
CA LYS A 175 29.26 -5.49 -24.36
C LYS A 175 29.70 -4.91 -25.71
N TYR A 176 28.77 -4.35 -26.47
CA TYR A 176 29.04 -3.87 -27.83
C TYR A 176 29.57 -2.43 -27.90
N ALA A 177 29.29 -1.59 -26.88
CA ALA A 177 29.85 -0.26 -26.78
C ALA A 177 31.27 -0.26 -26.20
N VAL A 178 31.58 -1.20 -25.30
CA VAL A 178 32.85 -1.22 -24.54
C VAL A 178 33.61 -2.53 -24.73
N MET A 179 33.09 -3.66 -24.23
CA MET A 179 33.91 -4.85 -23.99
C MET A 179 34.49 -5.51 -25.24
N VAL A 180 33.76 -5.49 -26.35
CA VAL A 180 34.18 -6.12 -27.62
C VAL A 180 34.84 -5.10 -28.57
N ARG A 181 34.92 -3.82 -28.19
CA ARG A 181 35.51 -2.77 -29.04
C ARG A 181 37.02 -2.75 -28.94
N ASN A 182 37.66 -2.17 -29.97
CA ASN A 182 39.08 -1.86 -29.95
C ASN A 182 39.39 -0.90 -28.79
N ASN A 183 40.41 -1.22 -27.99
CA ASN A 183 40.79 -0.51 -26.76
C ASN A 183 39.63 -0.42 -25.73
N PRO A 184 39.16 -1.57 -25.20
CA PRO A 184 38.00 -1.62 -24.30
C PRO A 184 38.24 -0.82 -23.01
N VAL A 185 39.49 -0.70 -22.55
CA VAL A 185 39.87 0.05 -21.34
C VAL A 185 39.54 1.54 -21.45
N ILE A 186 39.88 2.19 -22.58
CA ILE A 186 39.63 3.63 -22.77
C ILE A 186 38.13 3.88 -22.93
N LYS A 187 37.44 3.00 -23.67
CA LYS A 187 35.97 3.08 -23.83
C LYS A 187 35.25 2.88 -22.49
N GLY A 188 35.72 1.92 -21.69
CA GLY A 188 35.19 1.68 -20.34
C GLY A 188 35.39 2.89 -19.44
N LEU A 189 36.58 3.49 -19.47
CA LEU A 189 36.87 4.69 -18.68
C LEU A 189 35.94 5.86 -19.04
N ALA A 190 35.63 6.04 -20.33
CA ALA A 190 34.70 7.06 -20.79
C ALA A 190 33.24 6.82 -20.33
N THR A 191 32.84 5.56 -20.13
CA THR A 191 31.48 5.22 -19.67
C THR A 191 31.30 5.28 -18.14
N VAL A 192 32.39 5.29 -17.36
CA VAL A 192 32.32 5.31 -15.89
C VAL A 192 31.47 6.47 -15.36
N PRO A 193 31.68 7.75 -15.73
CA PRO A 193 30.85 8.86 -15.24
C PRO A 193 29.37 8.71 -15.55
N PHE A 194 29.04 8.23 -16.74
CA PHE A 194 27.65 8.02 -17.16
C PHE A 194 26.95 6.99 -16.30
N TYR A 195 27.58 5.84 -16.06
CA TYR A 195 27.00 4.78 -15.23
C TYR A 195 26.89 5.18 -13.76
N PHE A 196 27.88 5.91 -13.21
CA PHE A 196 27.76 6.50 -11.87
C PHE A 196 26.58 7.47 -11.78
N GLY A 197 26.45 8.38 -12.74
CA GLY A 197 25.34 9.33 -12.79
C GLY A 197 23.97 8.64 -12.90
N MET A 198 23.83 7.66 -13.78
CA MET A 198 22.59 6.92 -13.96
C MET A 198 22.19 6.16 -12.68
N THR A 199 23.12 5.45 -12.04
CA THR A 199 22.83 4.73 -10.79
C THR A 199 22.49 5.69 -9.65
N SER A 200 23.15 6.86 -9.58
CA SER A 200 22.80 7.92 -8.62
C SER A 200 21.43 8.55 -8.89
N SER A 201 21.03 8.70 -10.16
CA SER A 201 19.66 9.10 -10.49
C SER A 201 18.65 8.05 -10.03
N LEU A 202 18.90 6.76 -10.24
CA LEU A 202 17.99 5.68 -9.83
C LEU A 202 17.79 5.62 -8.31
N ILE A 203 18.85 5.77 -7.50
CA ILE A 203 18.68 5.81 -6.04
C ILE A 203 17.96 7.09 -5.60
N THR A 204 18.22 8.23 -6.25
CA THR A 204 17.50 9.49 -5.96
C THR A 204 16.02 9.37 -6.29
N MET A 205 15.70 8.76 -7.43
CA MET A 205 14.34 8.42 -7.86
C MET A 205 13.65 7.51 -6.85
N LEU A 206 14.33 6.47 -6.36
CA LEU A 206 13.80 5.62 -5.28
C LEU A 206 13.58 6.42 -3.97
N LEU A 207 14.49 7.32 -3.59
CA LEU A 207 14.35 8.14 -2.39
C LEU A 207 13.20 9.14 -2.49
N ILE A 208 12.95 9.78 -3.64
CA ILE A 208 11.85 10.74 -3.78
C ILE A 208 10.51 10.00 -3.84
N TRP A 209 10.42 9.02 -4.72
CA TRP A 209 9.16 8.31 -4.96
C TRP A 209 8.74 7.41 -3.81
N LYS A 210 9.71 6.86 -3.07
CA LYS A 210 9.44 5.92 -1.98
C LYS A 210 9.70 6.52 -0.59
N GLY A 211 10.56 7.55 -0.48
CA GLY A 211 11.19 7.94 0.79
C GLY A 211 10.30 8.66 1.77
N GLY A 212 9.82 7.89 2.75
CA GLY A 212 9.66 8.31 4.16
C GLY A 212 8.89 9.61 4.43
N SER A 213 9.07 10.18 5.61
CA SER A 213 8.38 11.38 6.11
C SER A 213 8.77 12.69 5.39
N ILE A 214 9.35 12.61 4.20
CA ILE A 214 9.75 13.76 3.39
C ILE A 214 8.63 13.99 2.37
N GLU A 215 7.62 14.75 2.78
CA GLU A 215 6.67 15.35 1.86
C GLU A 215 7.36 16.51 1.16
N THR A 216 7.90 16.24 -0.02
CA THR A 216 8.32 17.32 -0.88
C THR A 216 7.09 17.84 -1.61
N GLY A 217 6.67 19.08 -1.35
CA GLY A 217 5.64 19.76 -2.15
C GLY A 217 6.11 20.11 -3.58
N PHE A 218 6.95 19.28 -4.18
CA PHE A 218 7.52 19.48 -5.50
C PHE A 218 6.54 19.01 -6.56
N ASN A 219 6.46 19.77 -7.65
CA ASN A 219 5.71 19.34 -8.84
C ASN A 219 6.51 18.26 -9.58
N GLY A 220 5.85 17.42 -10.39
CA GLY A 220 6.51 16.31 -11.10
C GLY A 220 7.70 16.72 -12.00
N ALA A 221 7.73 17.96 -12.50
CA ALA A 221 8.87 18.50 -13.24
C ALA A 221 10.08 18.82 -12.34
N GLU A 222 9.85 19.29 -11.11
CA GLU A 222 10.90 19.59 -10.13
C GLU A 222 11.53 18.31 -9.59
N GLU A 223 10.71 17.26 -9.37
CA GLU A 223 11.20 15.92 -9.02
C GLU A 223 12.13 15.36 -10.09
N ALA A 224 11.70 15.40 -11.36
CA ALA A 224 12.52 14.97 -12.48
C ALA A 224 13.82 15.79 -12.60
N GLY A 225 13.72 17.11 -12.39
CA GLY A 225 14.88 18.01 -12.35
C GLY A 225 15.88 17.64 -11.25
N LEU A 226 15.41 17.30 -10.05
CA LEU A 226 16.25 16.86 -8.93
C LEU A 226 16.95 15.52 -9.24
N ILE A 227 16.22 14.54 -9.78
CA ILE A 227 16.77 13.21 -10.14
C ILE A 227 17.90 13.33 -11.16
N VAL A 228 17.67 14.12 -12.22
CA VAL A 228 18.68 14.35 -13.27
C VAL A 228 19.81 15.23 -12.74
N GLY A 229 19.51 16.21 -11.88
CA GLY A 229 20.48 17.11 -11.27
C GLY A 229 21.48 16.37 -10.39
N VAL A 230 21.01 15.50 -9.49
CA VAL A 230 21.89 14.68 -8.63
C VAL A 230 22.73 13.73 -9.47
N GLY A 231 22.14 13.04 -10.44
CA GLY A 231 22.89 12.14 -11.33
C GLY A 231 23.96 12.86 -12.14
N SER A 232 23.63 14.03 -12.69
CA SER A 232 24.58 14.87 -13.44
C SER A 232 25.69 15.40 -12.54
N GLY A 233 25.36 15.80 -11.31
CA GLY A 233 26.34 16.23 -10.30
C GLY A 233 27.32 15.12 -9.93
N VAL A 234 26.83 13.91 -9.70
CA VAL A 234 27.70 12.74 -9.42
C VAL A 234 28.53 12.38 -10.65
N ALA A 235 27.96 12.38 -11.85
CA ALA A 235 28.70 12.13 -13.08
C ALA A 235 29.84 13.14 -13.27
N LEU A 236 29.58 14.43 -13.04
CA LEU A 236 30.59 15.48 -13.12
C LEU A 236 31.67 15.28 -12.06
N PHE A 237 31.31 14.98 -10.82
CA PHE A 237 32.26 14.70 -9.74
C PHE A 237 33.18 13.52 -10.09
N VAL A 238 32.59 12.42 -10.59
CA VAL A 238 33.32 11.23 -11.03
C VAL A 238 34.24 11.54 -12.21
N ALA A 239 33.78 12.34 -13.18
CA ALA A 239 34.59 12.75 -14.33
C ALA A 239 35.80 13.62 -13.93
N VAL A 240 35.63 14.52 -12.95
CA VAL A 240 36.69 15.45 -12.52
C VAL A 240 37.68 14.80 -11.55
N PHE A 241 37.22 13.98 -10.60
CA PHE A 241 38.06 13.47 -9.52
C PHE A 241 38.43 11.99 -9.69
N PHE A 242 37.47 11.14 -10.05
CA PHE A 242 37.67 9.70 -10.04
C PHE A 242 38.27 9.16 -11.35
N VAL A 243 37.83 9.66 -12.51
CA VAL A 243 38.36 9.25 -13.82
C VAL A 243 39.86 9.54 -13.98
N PRO A 244 40.41 10.70 -13.59
CA PRO A 244 41.86 10.92 -13.64
C PRO A 244 42.67 9.92 -12.80
N TRP A 245 42.13 9.54 -11.64
CA TRP A 245 42.74 8.52 -10.80
C TRP A 245 42.70 7.14 -11.46
N LEU A 246 41.53 6.74 -11.99
CA LEU A 246 41.39 5.47 -12.73
C LEU A 246 42.28 5.41 -13.97
N TYR A 247 42.41 6.52 -14.72
CA TYR A 247 43.31 6.61 -15.87
C TYR A 247 44.74 6.25 -15.48
N ARG A 248 45.23 6.82 -14.37
CA ARG A 248 46.60 6.57 -13.89
C ARG A 248 46.78 5.15 -13.37
N VAL A 249 45.82 4.62 -12.63
CA VAL A 249 45.90 3.26 -12.05
C VAL A 249 45.78 2.18 -13.13
N VAL A 250 44.89 2.34 -14.12
CA VAL A 250 44.54 1.26 -15.06
C VAL A 250 45.25 1.36 -16.40
N ILE A 251 45.46 2.58 -16.92
CA ILE A 251 46.11 2.79 -18.22
C ILE A 251 47.62 3.01 -18.05
N LYS A 252 48.03 3.77 -17.02
CA LYS A 252 49.44 4.01 -16.74
C LYS A 252 50.06 2.99 -15.78
N ASP A 253 49.28 2.07 -15.20
CA ASP A 253 49.74 1.06 -14.24
C ASP A 253 50.52 1.68 -13.04
N ASP A 254 50.08 2.86 -12.57
CA ASP A 254 50.72 3.61 -11.48
C ASP A 254 50.43 2.97 -10.11
N TRP A 255 51.27 2.02 -9.72
CA TRP A 255 51.16 1.24 -8.47
C TRP A 255 51.39 2.05 -7.17
N GLN A 256 51.94 3.26 -7.28
CA GLN A 256 52.16 4.15 -6.12
C GLN A 256 50.87 4.85 -5.69
N LEU A 257 49.87 4.92 -6.57
CA LEU A 257 48.60 5.55 -6.26
C LEU A 257 47.76 4.70 -5.30
N ARG A 258 47.05 5.43 -4.44
CA ARG A 258 46.19 4.91 -3.37
C ARG A 258 44.88 5.68 -3.40
N PHE A 259 43.81 5.13 -2.82
CA PHE A 259 42.47 5.73 -2.92
C PHE A 259 42.40 7.17 -2.36
N TRP A 260 43.19 7.51 -1.34
CA TRP A 260 43.22 8.87 -0.77
C TRP A 260 43.80 9.94 -1.70
N HIS A 261 44.35 9.57 -2.87
CA HIS A 261 44.80 10.52 -3.88
C HIS A 261 43.68 10.98 -4.84
N ILE A 262 42.49 10.37 -4.80
CA ILE A 262 41.33 10.74 -5.63
C ILE A 262 41.00 12.25 -5.58
N PRO A 263 41.02 12.94 -4.42
CA PRO A 263 40.72 14.37 -4.33
C PRO A 263 41.66 15.28 -5.15
N MET A 264 42.84 14.78 -5.56
CA MET A 264 43.76 15.54 -6.41
C MET A 264 43.23 15.72 -7.85
N GLY A 265 42.27 14.88 -8.27
CA GLY A 265 41.57 14.98 -9.54
C GLY A 265 42.48 15.23 -10.75
N PRO A 266 42.32 16.33 -11.52
CA PRO A 266 43.11 16.59 -12.72
C PRO A 266 44.63 16.72 -12.47
N LEU A 267 45.06 17.05 -11.24
CA LEU A 267 46.48 17.17 -10.91
C LEU A 267 47.21 15.82 -11.03
N LEU A 268 46.51 14.70 -10.90
CA LEU A 268 47.08 13.36 -11.08
C LEU A 268 47.55 13.11 -12.51
N LEU A 269 46.95 13.77 -13.51
CA LEU A 269 47.34 13.64 -14.90
C LEU A 269 48.70 14.30 -15.19
N ARG A 270 49.14 15.22 -14.32
CA ARG A 270 50.44 15.92 -14.44
C ARG A 270 51.60 15.17 -13.78
N ARG A 271 51.35 14.06 -13.10
CA ARG A 271 52.43 13.25 -12.50
C ARG A 271 53.33 12.65 -13.59
N PRO A 272 54.64 12.47 -13.31
CA PRO A 272 55.57 11.79 -14.23
C PRO A 272 55.17 10.33 -14.46
N GLU A 273 55.81 9.66 -15.42
CA GLU A 273 55.57 8.23 -15.68
C GLU A 273 55.94 7.38 -14.45
N PRO A 274 55.15 6.33 -14.14
CA PRO A 274 55.38 5.54 -12.96
C PRO A 274 56.68 4.73 -13.07
N PRO A 275 57.41 4.55 -11.96
CA PRO A 275 58.61 3.72 -11.94
C PRO A 275 58.25 2.24 -12.12
N VAL A 276 59.19 1.45 -12.65
CA VAL A 276 59.05 -0.01 -12.78
C VAL A 276 58.68 -0.65 -11.43
N GLN A 277 57.78 -1.61 -11.48
CA GLN A 277 57.28 -2.31 -10.31
C GLN A 277 58.41 -3.12 -9.64
N PRO A 278 58.58 -3.07 -8.30
CA PRO A 278 59.58 -3.88 -7.59
C PRO A 278 59.32 -5.38 -7.76
N GLU A 279 60.38 -6.19 -7.87
CA GLU A 279 60.26 -7.65 -7.92
C GLU A 279 59.54 -8.18 -6.67
N GLY A 280 58.47 -8.95 -6.87
CA GLY A 280 57.64 -9.50 -5.78
C GLY A 280 56.50 -8.60 -5.28
N PHE A 281 56.28 -7.41 -5.86
CA PHE A 281 55.13 -6.57 -5.51
C PHE A 281 53.82 -7.26 -5.92
N ARG A 282 52.99 -7.62 -4.94
CA ARG A 282 51.65 -8.23 -5.14
C ARG A 282 50.55 -7.23 -5.54
N GLY A 283 50.90 -6.09 -6.14
CA GLY A 283 49.93 -5.11 -6.61
C GLY A 283 49.91 -5.06 -8.13
N GLY A 284 48.75 -5.32 -8.70
CA GLY A 284 48.50 -5.35 -10.13
C GLY A 284 46.99 -5.49 -10.36
N ILE A 285 46.56 -5.35 -11.60
CA ILE A 285 45.14 -5.51 -11.95
C ILE A 285 44.76 -6.97 -11.69
N LYS A 286 43.71 -7.15 -10.88
CA LYS A 286 43.24 -8.46 -10.44
C LYS A 286 42.74 -9.28 -11.62
N ASP A 287 43.03 -10.58 -11.62
CA ASP A 287 42.41 -11.51 -12.55
C ASP A 287 41.01 -11.91 -12.05
N TYR A 288 39.99 -11.47 -12.78
CA TYR A 288 38.58 -11.72 -12.46
C TYR A 288 38.11 -13.10 -12.92
N TYR A 289 38.86 -13.74 -13.82
CA TYR A 289 38.57 -15.07 -14.38
C TYR A 289 39.43 -16.17 -13.75
N GLU A 290 40.21 -15.86 -12.72
CA GLU A 290 41.16 -16.80 -12.11
C GLU A 290 40.47 -18.13 -11.72
N GLY A 291 41.03 -19.21 -12.25
CA GLY A 291 40.56 -20.58 -12.02
C GLY A 291 39.24 -20.92 -12.72
N HIS A 292 38.82 -20.16 -13.73
CA HIS A 292 37.81 -20.53 -14.72
C HIS A 292 38.51 -20.75 -16.07
N LEU A 293 38.30 -21.91 -16.68
CA LEU A 293 38.97 -22.31 -17.91
C LEU A 293 38.18 -21.83 -19.13
N THR A 294 38.90 -21.33 -20.14
CA THR A 294 38.31 -21.12 -21.47
C THR A 294 37.96 -22.45 -22.13
N ARG A 295 37.13 -22.44 -23.17
CA ARG A 295 36.76 -23.67 -23.90
C ARG A 295 37.96 -24.39 -24.48
N GLU A 296 38.94 -23.65 -25.00
CA GLU A 296 40.16 -24.20 -25.58
C GLU A 296 41.02 -24.87 -24.50
N GLU A 297 41.22 -24.20 -23.36
CA GLU A 297 41.97 -24.75 -22.23
C GLU A 297 41.27 -25.96 -21.61
N LEU A 298 39.94 -25.94 -21.47
CA LEU A 298 39.16 -27.06 -20.94
C LEU A 298 39.23 -28.27 -21.90
N ASN A 299 39.13 -28.03 -23.21
CA ASN A 299 39.25 -29.09 -24.20
C ASN A 299 40.68 -29.65 -24.22
N ALA A 300 41.71 -28.80 -24.09
CA ALA A 300 43.10 -29.24 -23.98
C ALA A 300 43.35 -30.06 -22.71
N LEU A 301 42.74 -29.67 -21.58
CA LEU A 301 42.82 -30.41 -20.32
C LEU A 301 42.10 -31.76 -20.41
N ARG A 302 40.91 -31.81 -21.03
CA ARG A 302 40.18 -33.05 -21.30
C ARG A 302 40.89 -33.96 -22.31
N ALA A 303 41.55 -33.38 -23.32
CA ALA A 303 42.31 -34.12 -24.32
C ALA A 303 43.65 -34.66 -23.78
N GLY A 304 44.26 -33.97 -22.80
CA GLY A 304 45.51 -34.38 -22.15
C GLY A 304 45.35 -35.37 -20.99
N GLY A 305 44.12 -35.67 -20.57
CA GLY A 305 43.81 -36.59 -19.46
C GLY A 305 42.84 -37.69 -19.89
N GLY A 306 43.37 -38.79 -20.42
CA GLY A 306 42.60 -40.01 -20.67
C GLY A 306 42.29 -40.76 -19.36
N HIS A 307 41.00 -41.05 -19.12
CA HIS A 307 40.45 -41.92 -18.06
C HIS A 307 40.71 -41.53 -16.60
N SER A 308 39.73 -40.84 -16.00
CA SER A 308 39.27 -41.07 -14.62
C SER A 308 37.83 -40.54 -14.49
N ALA A 309 36.89 -41.21 -15.16
CA ALA A 309 35.53 -41.27 -14.65
C ALA A 309 35.53 -42.38 -13.59
N ASP A 310 34.92 -42.08 -12.44
CA ASP A 310 34.58 -43.00 -11.35
C ASP A 310 35.73 -43.55 -10.51
N GLU A 311 36.02 -42.89 -9.37
CA GLU A 311 36.47 -43.60 -8.17
C GLU A 311 35.75 -43.05 -6.93
N GLU A 312 34.90 -43.92 -6.37
CA GLU A 312 34.21 -43.80 -5.11
C GLU A 312 35.22 -43.68 -3.96
N ALA A 313 35.02 -42.70 -3.07
CA ALA A 313 35.73 -42.66 -1.79
C ALA A 313 34.80 -43.16 -0.68
N ASN A 314 34.95 -44.44 -0.32
CA ASN A 314 34.62 -44.94 1.02
C ASN A 314 35.90 -45.58 1.62
N PRO A 315 36.19 -45.42 2.92
CA PRO A 315 37.55 -45.59 3.45
C PRO A 315 37.76 -46.97 4.06
N THR A 316 38.89 -47.64 3.75
CA THR A 316 39.58 -48.58 4.66
C THR A 316 40.90 -49.08 4.07
N GLY A 317 41.97 -49.09 4.88
CA GLY A 317 42.97 -50.18 4.89
C GLY A 317 44.31 -50.00 4.13
N GLU A 318 45.35 -49.59 4.88
CA GLU A 318 46.72 -50.15 4.96
C GLU A 318 47.56 -50.59 3.73
N THR A 319 48.68 -49.86 3.53
CA THR A 319 50.11 -50.26 3.41
C THR A 319 50.64 -51.35 2.44
N LYS A 320 51.60 -50.96 1.56
CA LYS A 320 52.99 -51.51 1.29
C LYS A 320 53.36 -51.46 -0.21
N VAL A 321 54.37 -50.68 -0.66
CA VAL A 321 55.86 -50.90 -0.79
C VAL A 321 56.31 -51.75 -2.00
N LEU A 322 57.40 -51.28 -2.66
CA LEU A 322 58.29 -51.82 -3.73
C LEU A 322 57.92 -51.41 -5.17
N GLY A 323 58.81 -50.92 -6.05
CA GLY A 323 60.26 -50.69 -6.02
C GLY A 323 60.84 -50.83 -7.44
N ASN A 324 61.75 -49.92 -7.84
CA ASN A 324 62.90 -50.06 -8.78
C ASN A 324 62.62 -50.49 -10.26
N ASP A 325 63.37 -50.15 -11.31
CA ASP A 325 64.64 -49.45 -11.55
C ASP A 325 64.84 -49.29 -13.08
N VAL A 326 65.54 -48.22 -13.52
CA VAL A 326 66.62 -48.18 -14.56
C VAL A 326 66.22 -48.45 -16.05
N SER A 327 66.67 -47.79 -17.13
CA SER A 327 67.91 -47.10 -17.56
C SER A 327 67.69 -46.41 -18.93
N ASP A 328 68.32 -45.24 -19.15
CA ASP A 328 69.27 -44.85 -20.24
C ASP A 328 69.05 -45.31 -21.71
N VAL A 329 69.37 -44.59 -22.82
CA VAL A 329 70.11 -43.33 -23.10
C VAL A 329 69.98 -42.99 -24.61
N ASP A 330 70.07 -41.68 -24.91
CA ASP A 330 70.70 -40.99 -26.06
C ASP A 330 69.93 -40.25 -27.20
N SER A 331 70.43 -39.01 -27.37
CA SER A 331 70.53 -38.02 -28.47
C SER A 331 69.71 -38.16 -29.77
N GLY A 332 69.20 -37.11 -30.42
CA GLY A 332 69.24 -35.65 -30.25
C GLY A 332 68.93 -34.97 -31.61
N ARG A 333 68.03 -33.96 -31.67
CA ARG A 333 68.07 -32.79 -32.60
C ARG A 333 66.89 -31.83 -32.39
N VAL A 334 67.22 -30.56 -32.56
CA VAL A 334 66.50 -29.31 -32.22
C VAL A 334 65.30 -29.02 -33.12
N ALA A 335 64.15 -28.65 -32.53
CA ALA A 335 63.21 -27.66 -33.05
C ALA A 335 62.31 -27.13 -31.93
N SER A 336 62.14 -25.81 -31.91
CA SER A 336 61.47 -24.97 -30.92
C SER A 336 59.97 -25.28 -30.73
N ALA A 337 59.56 -25.53 -29.48
CA ALA A 337 58.18 -25.69 -29.01
C ALA A 337 58.08 -25.23 -27.52
N PRO A 338 56.86 -25.01 -26.98
CA PRO A 338 56.57 -24.03 -25.93
C PRO A 338 57.08 -24.42 -24.53
N VAL A 339 57.33 -23.39 -23.72
CA VAL A 339 57.84 -23.48 -22.34
C VAL A 339 56.91 -24.33 -21.47
N ASP A 340 57.37 -25.54 -21.18
CA ASP A 340 56.82 -26.44 -20.17
C ASP A 340 56.91 -25.80 -18.77
N ARG A 341 55.78 -25.74 -18.08
CA ARG A 341 55.73 -25.52 -16.62
C ARG A 341 54.85 -26.59 -15.97
N ARG A 342 55.37 -27.81 -15.98
CA ARG A 342 55.12 -28.91 -15.03
C ARG A 342 56.53 -29.44 -14.69
N GLU A 343 57.01 -29.54 -13.48
CA GLU A 343 56.40 -29.76 -12.17
C GLU A 343 57.22 -29.03 -11.09
N ASN A 344 56.53 -28.45 -10.12
CA ASN A 344 56.97 -28.37 -8.73
C ASN A 344 55.69 -28.59 -7.90
N HIS A 345 55.22 -29.82 -7.88
CA HIS A 345 54.32 -30.28 -6.82
C HIS A 345 55.20 -30.83 -5.69
N LEU A 346 55.18 -30.13 -4.56
CA LEU A 346 55.60 -30.50 -3.19
C LEU A 346 56.42 -29.36 -2.56
N THR A 347 55.71 -28.28 -2.21
CA THR A 347 55.91 -27.36 -1.07
C THR A 347 55.09 -26.10 -1.35
N ASP A 348 53.77 -26.23 -1.40
CA ASP A 348 52.91 -25.09 -1.10
C ASP A 348 52.41 -25.31 0.32
N GLU A 349 53.32 -25.11 1.30
CA GLU A 349 52.94 -24.51 2.59
C GLU A 349 52.34 -23.13 2.28
N LYS A 350 51.15 -23.09 1.68
CA LYS A 350 50.28 -21.95 1.90
C LYS A 350 49.77 -22.11 3.32
N SER A 351 50.50 -21.46 4.22
CA SER A 351 50.03 -21.04 5.54
C SER A 351 48.51 -20.87 5.48
N PRO A 352 47.73 -21.56 6.33
CA PRO A 352 46.30 -21.32 6.36
C PRO A 352 46.16 -19.84 6.67
N THR A 353 45.56 -19.05 5.77
CA THR A 353 45.09 -17.72 6.12
C THR A 353 44.32 -17.89 7.40
N ALA A 354 44.90 -17.45 8.52
CA ALA A 354 44.36 -17.70 9.83
C ALA A 354 42.97 -17.08 9.82
N GLY A 355 41.94 -17.93 9.71
CA GLY A 355 40.56 -17.50 9.74
C GLY A 355 40.33 -16.65 10.97
N LEU A 356 39.36 -15.73 10.92
CA LEU A 356 39.16 -14.74 11.99
C LEU A 356 39.07 -15.41 13.37
N VAL A 357 38.57 -16.65 13.43
CA VAL A 357 38.44 -17.45 14.66
C VAL A 357 39.79 -18.01 15.15
N GLY A 358 40.68 -18.41 14.24
CA GLY A 358 41.94 -19.10 14.53
C GLY A 358 41.75 -20.57 14.94
N PRO A 359 42.85 -21.36 15.02
CA PRO A 359 42.79 -22.76 15.43
C PRO A 359 42.36 -22.89 16.91
N ARG A 360 41.73 -24.03 17.26
CA ARG A 360 41.28 -24.30 18.62
C ARG A 360 42.48 -24.36 19.58
N PRO A 361 42.49 -23.58 20.68
CA PRO A 361 43.55 -23.65 21.68
C PRO A 361 43.52 -24.98 22.43
N GLU A 362 44.70 -25.46 22.84
CA GLU A 362 44.84 -26.71 23.60
C GLU A 362 44.29 -26.53 25.04
N GLY A 363 43.48 -27.49 25.51
CA GLY A 363 42.91 -27.45 26.86
C GLY A 363 41.59 -28.20 27.02
N LYS A 364 41.18 -28.38 28.29
CA LYS A 364 39.87 -28.94 28.64
C LYS A 364 38.73 -28.03 28.14
N TRP A 365 37.57 -28.62 27.90
CA TRP A 365 36.41 -27.94 27.31
C TRP A 365 35.86 -26.77 28.16
N SER A 366 36.17 -26.76 29.45
CA SER A 366 35.81 -25.70 30.42
C SER A 366 36.89 -24.64 30.62
N SER A 367 38.05 -24.74 29.96
CA SER A 367 39.13 -23.75 30.12
C SER A 367 38.76 -22.42 29.46
N GLY A 368 39.08 -21.30 30.12
CA GLY A 368 38.76 -19.94 29.65
C GLY A 368 39.18 -19.67 28.19
N PRO A 369 40.39 -20.05 27.73
CA PRO A 369 40.79 -19.89 26.34
C PRO A 369 39.95 -20.71 25.34
N VAL A 370 39.57 -21.95 25.69
CA VAL A 370 38.69 -22.78 24.85
C VAL A 370 37.26 -22.24 24.85
N LEU A 371 36.79 -21.70 25.98
CA LEU A 371 35.47 -21.07 26.08
C LEU A 371 35.39 -19.78 25.24
N PHE A 372 36.42 -18.94 25.32
CA PHE A 372 36.56 -17.73 24.50
C PHE A 372 36.69 -18.07 23.01
N TRP A 373 37.49 -19.07 22.66
CA TRP A 373 37.56 -19.57 21.28
C TRP A 373 36.22 -20.12 20.80
N ARG A 374 35.48 -20.86 21.64
CA ARG A 374 34.14 -21.35 21.30
C ARG A 374 33.15 -20.22 21.11
N LEU A 375 33.18 -19.19 21.97
CA LEU A 375 32.33 -18.01 21.83
C LEU A 375 32.65 -17.31 20.51
N LYS A 376 33.93 -17.04 20.26
CA LYS A 376 34.42 -16.49 18.99
C LYS A 376 34.03 -17.35 17.79
N TRP A 377 34.14 -18.67 17.89
CA TRP A 377 33.73 -19.61 16.84
C TRP A 377 32.23 -19.57 16.59
N VAL A 378 31.38 -19.60 17.62
CA VAL A 378 29.92 -19.54 17.46
C VAL A 378 29.49 -18.24 16.79
N PHE A 379 30.01 -17.09 17.24
CA PHE A 379 29.63 -15.77 16.70
C PHE A 379 30.24 -15.46 15.33
N LEU A 380 31.48 -15.91 15.06
CA LEU A 380 32.17 -15.61 13.80
C LEU A 380 32.11 -16.77 12.80
N ARG A 381 31.39 -17.86 13.09
CA ARG A 381 31.23 -18.98 12.14
C ARG A 381 30.62 -18.51 10.84
N GLY A 382 29.61 -17.64 10.87
CA GLY A 382 29.01 -17.09 9.65
C GLY A 382 30.00 -16.25 8.84
N VAL A 383 30.91 -15.55 9.52
CA VAL A 383 31.88 -14.60 8.96
C VAL A 383 33.11 -15.28 8.36
N ASP A 384 33.60 -16.34 9.02
CA ASP A 384 34.84 -17.05 8.67
C ASP A 384 34.57 -18.15 7.62
N GLN A 385 33.98 -17.75 6.48
CA GLN A 385 33.57 -18.65 5.40
C GLN A 385 34.29 -18.32 4.09
N ASP A 386 34.92 -19.34 3.49
CA ASP A 386 35.48 -19.25 2.13
C ASP A 386 34.41 -19.62 1.10
N ILE A 387 33.69 -18.60 0.63
CA ILE A 387 32.58 -18.74 -0.33
C ILE A 387 33.07 -19.34 -1.66
N HIS A 388 34.24 -18.94 -2.16
CA HIS A 388 34.76 -19.41 -3.45
C HIS A 388 35.07 -20.92 -3.41
N LYS A 389 35.69 -21.39 -2.32
CA LYS A 389 35.93 -22.82 -2.11
C LYS A 389 34.64 -23.62 -1.99
N GLN A 390 33.61 -23.06 -1.35
CA GLN A 390 32.31 -23.72 -1.22
C GLN A 390 31.53 -23.75 -2.54
N GLN A 391 31.57 -22.68 -3.33
CA GLN A 391 30.90 -22.62 -4.63
C GLN A 391 31.44 -23.68 -5.59
N ARG A 392 32.76 -23.98 -5.54
CA ARG A 392 33.42 -25.03 -6.36
C ARG A 392 33.15 -26.47 -5.91
N ARG A 393 32.60 -26.71 -4.72
CA ARG A 393 32.28 -28.08 -4.29
C ARG A 393 31.19 -28.67 -5.18
N LYS A 394 31.48 -29.84 -5.75
CA LYS A 394 30.51 -30.64 -6.52
C LYS A 394 29.38 -31.09 -5.60
N ASN A 395 28.17 -30.67 -5.92
CA ASN A 395 26.93 -31.08 -5.26
C ASN A 395 25.96 -31.61 -6.34
N MET A 396 24.88 -32.27 -5.94
CA MET A 396 23.83 -32.74 -6.85
C MET A 396 23.33 -31.66 -7.83
N LEU A 397 23.32 -30.40 -7.40
CA LEU A 397 22.82 -29.24 -8.17
C LEU A 397 23.90 -28.56 -9.04
N SER A 398 25.20 -28.80 -8.81
CA SER A 398 26.26 -28.06 -9.51
C SER A 398 26.46 -28.52 -10.95
N GLY A 399 26.20 -29.79 -11.27
CA GLY A 399 26.53 -30.34 -12.59
C GLY A 399 28.01 -30.16 -12.94
N ASP A 400 28.31 -30.04 -14.24
CA ASP A 400 29.64 -29.71 -14.75
C ASP A 400 29.78 -28.19 -14.90
N LEU A 401 30.19 -27.52 -13.81
CA LEU A 401 30.34 -26.07 -13.77
C LEU A 401 31.45 -25.57 -14.71
N ASP A 402 32.54 -26.33 -14.85
CA ASP A 402 33.66 -25.95 -15.70
C ASP A 402 33.22 -25.89 -17.17
N GLU A 403 32.39 -26.85 -17.60
CA GLU A 403 31.78 -26.80 -18.93
C GLU A 403 30.86 -25.59 -19.12
N ILE A 404 30.00 -25.30 -18.15
CA ILE A 404 29.08 -24.14 -18.20
C ILE A 404 29.88 -22.82 -18.31
N HIS A 405 30.94 -22.67 -17.50
CA HIS A 405 31.78 -21.47 -17.49
C HIS A 405 32.59 -21.34 -18.78
N SER A 406 33.01 -22.46 -19.39
CA SER A 406 33.74 -22.44 -20.67
C SER A 406 32.95 -21.85 -21.84
N HIS A 407 31.62 -21.81 -21.74
CA HIS A 407 30.74 -21.19 -22.74
C HIS A 407 30.63 -19.67 -22.61
N VAL A 408 31.22 -19.07 -21.58
CA VAL A 408 31.19 -17.63 -21.32
C VAL A 408 32.48 -16.99 -21.82
N SER A 409 32.35 -15.88 -22.55
CA SER A 409 33.50 -15.13 -23.07
C SER A 409 34.26 -14.39 -21.96
N HIS A 410 35.58 -14.51 -21.95
CA HIS A 410 36.44 -13.74 -21.04
C HIS A 410 36.76 -12.37 -21.66
N PHE A 411 36.56 -11.30 -20.89
CA PHE A 411 36.89 -9.93 -21.29
C PHE A 411 38.22 -9.48 -20.70
N ASP A 412 38.75 -8.35 -21.19
CA ASP A 412 39.98 -7.75 -20.68
C ASP A 412 39.86 -7.42 -19.18
N ASN A 413 40.75 -7.97 -18.35
CA ASN A 413 40.76 -7.78 -16.90
C ASN A 413 40.90 -6.30 -16.48
N ARG A 414 41.56 -5.46 -17.28
CA ARG A 414 41.66 -4.02 -17.03
C ARG A 414 40.31 -3.33 -17.25
N ALA A 415 39.55 -3.75 -18.25
CA ALA A 415 38.20 -3.26 -18.46
C ALA A 415 37.26 -3.75 -17.35
N GLU A 416 37.33 -5.04 -16.98
CA GLU A 416 36.56 -5.59 -15.85
C GLU A 416 36.89 -4.89 -14.52
N TYR A 417 38.15 -4.48 -14.31
CA TYR A 417 38.55 -3.71 -13.13
C TYR A 417 37.79 -2.38 -13.03
N LEU A 418 37.58 -1.67 -14.14
CA LEU A 418 36.76 -0.44 -14.16
C LEU A 418 35.31 -0.73 -13.76
N TYR A 419 34.74 -1.83 -14.26
CA TYR A 419 33.37 -2.24 -13.94
C TYR A 419 33.23 -2.80 -12.52
N SER A 420 34.31 -3.20 -11.85
CA SER A 420 34.23 -3.63 -10.45
C SER A 420 33.77 -2.51 -9.51
N PHE A 421 34.16 -1.26 -9.77
CA PHE A 421 33.67 -0.10 -9.02
C PHE A 421 32.20 0.19 -9.30
N LEU A 422 31.78 0.06 -10.57
CA LEU A 422 30.38 0.20 -10.96
C LEU A 422 29.52 -0.88 -10.32
N GLN A 423 30.01 -2.11 -10.27
CA GLN A 423 29.34 -3.22 -9.62
C GLN A 423 29.20 -3.00 -8.10
N ILE A 424 30.24 -2.50 -7.43
CA ILE A 424 30.14 -2.19 -5.99
C ILE A 424 29.03 -1.15 -5.74
N MET A 425 28.93 -0.14 -6.59
CA MET A 425 27.87 0.86 -6.49
C MET A 425 26.49 0.26 -6.77
N THR A 426 26.32 -0.55 -7.82
CA THR A 426 25.02 -1.18 -8.12
C THR A 426 24.58 -2.17 -7.05
N ALA A 427 25.50 -2.98 -6.52
CA ALA A 427 25.28 -3.86 -5.38
C ALA A 427 24.85 -3.05 -4.15
N SER A 428 25.45 -1.86 -3.95
CA SER A 428 25.10 -0.98 -2.84
C SER A 428 23.67 -0.42 -2.97
N VAL A 429 23.29 0.02 -4.17
CA VAL A 429 21.92 0.49 -4.43
C VAL A 429 20.91 -0.65 -4.31
N ALA A 430 21.23 -1.84 -4.82
CA ALA A 430 20.39 -3.02 -4.67
C ALA A 430 20.19 -3.40 -3.20
N SER A 431 21.25 -3.35 -2.39
CA SER A 431 21.22 -3.63 -0.95
C SER A 431 20.37 -2.58 -0.19
N PHE A 432 20.50 -1.30 -0.54
CA PHE A 432 19.65 -0.25 0.03
C PHE A 432 18.17 -0.44 -0.35
N ALA A 433 17.89 -0.69 -1.64
CA ALA A 433 16.53 -0.92 -2.13
C ALA A 433 15.89 -2.17 -1.50
N HIS A 434 16.69 -3.23 -1.30
CA HIS A 434 16.29 -4.45 -0.61
C HIS A 434 15.88 -4.19 0.84
N GLY A 435 16.75 -3.56 1.64
CA GLY A 435 16.42 -3.22 3.02
C GLY A 435 15.17 -2.34 3.14
N ALA A 436 14.98 -1.41 2.20
CA ALA A 436 13.80 -0.56 2.14
C ALA A 436 12.51 -1.30 1.76
N ASN A 437 12.57 -2.39 0.99
CA ASN A 437 11.39 -3.16 0.56
C ASN A 437 11.04 -4.24 1.57
N ASP A 438 12.04 -5.00 2.01
CA ASP A 438 11.79 -6.31 2.62
C ASP A 438 11.69 -6.21 4.15
N VAL A 439 12.12 -5.10 4.78
CA VAL A 439 11.86 -4.86 6.21
C VAL A 439 10.37 -4.90 6.56
N ALA A 440 9.52 -4.48 5.61
CA ALA A 440 8.07 -4.47 5.76
C ALA A 440 7.51 -5.89 5.95
N ASN A 441 8.15 -6.91 5.39
CA ASN A 441 7.68 -8.31 5.50
C ASN A 441 7.61 -8.78 6.96
N ALA A 442 8.58 -8.37 7.79
CA ALA A 442 8.61 -8.70 9.21
C ALA A 442 7.88 -7.64 10.07
N ILE A 443 8.01 -6.37 9.72
CA ILE A 443 7.53 -5.26 10.55
C ILE A 443 6.04 -4.97 10.37
N ALA A 444 5.45 -5.16 9.18
CA ALA A 444 4.04 -4.87 8.97
C ALA A 444 3.11 -5.75 9.84
N PRO A 445 3.28 -7.09 9.88
CA PRO A 445 2.45 -7.91 10.75
C PRO A 445 2.72 -7.64 12.24
N PHE A 446 3.97 -7.30 12.60
CA PHE A 446 4.32 -6.90 13.97
C PHE A 446 3.69 -5.56 14.37
N ALA A 447 3.62 -4.59 13.46
CA ALA A 447 2.97 -3.31 13.68
C ALA A 447 1.47 -3.51 13.96
N THR A 448 0.79 -4.37 13.20
CA THR A 448 -0.61 -4.74 13.46
C THR A 448 -0.79 -5.36 14.85
N ILE A 449 0.10 -6.28 15.25
CA ILE A 449 0.07 -6.89 16.61
C ILE A 449 0.23 -5.80 17.68
N TYR A 450 1.14 -4.84 17.46
CA TYR A 450 1.42 -3.77 18.40
C TYR A 450 0.27 -2.76 18.51
N GLU A 451 -0.30 -2.34 17.37
CA GLU A 451 -1.44 -1.41 17.28
C GLU A 451 -2.66 -1.96 18.01
N ILE A 452 -2.96 -3.26 17.82
CA ILE A 452 -4.07 -3.93 18.52
C ILE A 452 -3.79 -4.01 20.03
N TRP A 453 -2.56 -4.30 20.43
CA TRP A 453 -2.19 -4.37 21.85
C TRP A 453 -2.25 -3.01 22.55
N ARG A 454 -1.90 -1.91 21.86
CA ARG A 454 -1.92 -0.56 22.41
C ARG A 454 -2.49 0.46 21.40
N PRO A 455 -3.79 0.81 21.50
CA PRO A 455 -4.48 1.70 20.56
C PRO A 455 -4.09 3.19 20.66
N THR A 456 -3.06 3.56 21.43
CA THR A 456 -2.66 4.98 21.62
C THR A 456 -1.33 5.25 20.92
N PRO A 457 -1.21 6.34 20.14
CA PRO A 457 0.05 6.67 19.48
C PRO A 457 1.07 7.09 20.53
N SER A 458 2.09 6.26 20.79
CA SER A 458 3.23 6.68 21.61
C SER A 458 4.52 5.89 21.34
N LEU A 459 5.60 6.67 21.18
CA LEU A 459 7.03 6.44 21.46
C LEU A 459 7.52 4.99 21.72
N VAL A 460 7.45 4.10 20.75
CA VAL A 460 8.17 2.81 20.73
C VAL A 460 9.51 3.02 20.02
N PRO A 461 10.61 2.29 20.34
CA PRO A 461 11.75 2.20 19.44
C PRO A 461 11.25 1.87 18.03
N ASN A 462 11.58 2.75 17.07
CA ASN A 462 11.10 2.70 15.69
C ASN A 462 11.13 1.23 15.17
N PRO A 463 9.98 0.59 14.91
CA PRO A 463 9.91 -0.80 14.48
C PRO A 463 10.81 -1.11 13.27
N LEU A 464 11.10 -0.11 12.44
CA LEU A 464 12.04 -0.22 11.33
C LEU A 464 13.50 -0.38 11.79
N VAL A 465 13.90 0.28 12.88
CA VAL A 465 15.24 0.09 13.49
C VAL A 465 15.36 -1.33 14.02
N TYR A 466 14.31 -1.83 14.68
CA TYR A 466 14.26 -3.20 15.15
C TYR A 466 14.43 -4.22 14.02
N GLY A 467 13.67 -4.05 12.93
CA GLY A 467 13.80 -4.87 11.72
C GLY A 467 15.19 -4.76 11.07
N GLY A 468 15.70 -3.54 10.91
CA GLY A 468 17.02 -3.29 10.33
C GLY A 468 18.17 -3.93 11.12
N VAL A 469 18.10 -3.92 12.46
CA VAL A 469 19.08 -4.62 13.31
C VAL A 469 18.98 -6.13 13.10
N GLY A 470 17.76 -6.69 13.03
CA GLY A 470 17.53 -8.10 12.73
C GLY A 470 18.18 -8.51 11.41
N ILE A 471 17.87 -7.78 10.33
CA ILE A 471 18.46 -7.97 8.99
C ILE A 471 19.99 -7.96 9.07
N SER A 472 20.57 -6.95 9.71
CA SER A 472 22.02 -6.81 9.85
C SER A 472 22.67 -8.02 10.54
N ILE A 473 22.05 -8.55 11.60
CA ILE A 473 22.57 -9.74 12.30
C ILE A 473 22.43 -10.99 11.43
N GLY A 474 21.34 -11.10 10.67
CA GLY A 474 21.09 -12.18 9.71
C GLY A 474 22.19 -12.34 8.66
N ILE A 475 22.56 -11.21 8.05
CA ILE A 475 23.65 -11.09 7.08
C ILE A 475 24.93 -11.76 7.59
N TRP A 476 25.37 -11.38 8.80
CA TRP A 476 26.64 -11.84 9.38
C TRP A 476 26.64 -13.29 9.85
N THR A 477 25.50 -13.76 10.36
CA THR A 477 25.45 -15.04 11.08
C THR A 477 24.98 -16.20 10.20
N TYR A 478 24.15 -15.95 9.20
CA TYR A 478 23.48 -17.01 8.43
C TYR A 478 23.47 -16.80 6.91
N GLY A 479 23.81 -15.59 6.44
CA GLY A 479 23.87 -15.24 5.01
C GLY A 479 24.77 -16.12 4.13
N TYR A 480 25.83 -16.70 4.72
CA TYR A 480 26.77 -17.57 3.99
C TYR A 480 26.10 -18.79 3.35
N HIS A 481 24.97 -19.26 3.89
CA HIS A 481 24.28 -20.45 3.38
C HIS A 481 23.64 -20.22 2.00
N ILE A 482 23.12 -19.02 1.72
CA ILE A 482 22.64 -18.64 0.39
C ILE A 482 23.81 -18.18 -0.49
N MET A 483 24.75 -17.39 0.04
CA MET A 483 25.88 -16.84 -0.74
C MET A 483 26.77 -17.91 -1.40
N ARG A 484 26.85 -19.11 -0.82
CA ARG A 484 27.57 -20.25 -1.43
C ARG A 484 26.80 -20.92 -2.59
N ASN A 485 25.51 -20.64 -2.73
CA ASN A 485 24.61 -21.25 -3.72
C ASN A 485 24.18 -20.26 -4.80
N LEU A 486 23.85 -19.01 -4.45
CA LEU A 486 23.66 -17.90 -5.39
C LEU A 486 25.04 -17.33 -5.73
N GLY A 487 25.45 -17.40 -7.00
CA GLY A 487 26.79 -17.02 -7.45
C GLY A 487 27.19 -17.81 -8.69
N ASN A 488 28.47 -18.17 -8.82
CA ASN A 488 29.00 -18.85 -10.02
C ASN A 488 28.37 -20.22 -10.34
N ARG A 489 27.41 -20.71 -9.55
CA ARG A 489 26.66 -21.95 -9.83
C ARG A 489 25.52 -21.78 -10.84
N LEU A 490 25.05 -20.55 -11.08
CA LEU A 490 24.03 -20.25 -12.09
C LEU A 490 24.65 -19.95 -13.45
N THR A 491 25.60 -19.01 -13.49
CA THR A 491 26.42 -18.65 -14.65
C THR A 491 27.74 -18.04 -14.16
N LEU A 492 28.71 -17.83 -15.05
CA LEU A 492 29.96 -17.18 -14.68
C LEU A 492 29.75 -15.68 -14.48
N HIS A 493 30.00 -15.19 -13.26
CA HIS A 493 29.93 -13.76 -12.95
C HIS A 493 31.29 -13.09 -13.17
N SER A 494 31.30 -12.03 -13.97
CA SER A 494 32.39 -11.06 -14.05
C SER A 494 31.86 -9.67 -13.66
N PRO A 495 32.72 -8.70 -13.32
CA PRO A 495 32.27 -7.39 -12.85
C PRO A 495 31.24 -6.70 -13.75
N SER A 496 31.47 -6.68 -15.05
CA SER A 496 30.55 -6.08 -16.03
C SER A 496 29.21 -6.82 -16.15
N ARG A 497 29.21 -8.15 -16.02
CA ARG A 497 27.99 -8.96 -16.00
C ARG A 497 27.20 -8.71 -14.74
N GLY A 498 27.86 -8.75 -13.58
CA GLY A 498 27.23 -8.51 -12.29
C GLY A 498 26.64 -7.10 -12.18
N PHE A 499 27.38 -6.10 -12.65
CA PHE A 499 26.89 -4.72 -12.79
C PHE A 499 25.56 -4.67 -13.56
N ALA A 500 25.48 -5.32 -14.73
CA ALA A 500 24.26 -5.31 -15.55
C ALA A 500 23.10 -6.09 -14.90
N MET A 501 23.39 -7.22 -14.23
CA MET A 501 22.39 -8.01 -13.49
C MET A 501 21.77 -7.21 -12.35
N GLU A 502 22.60 -6.58 -11.53
CA GLU A 502 22.18 -5.79 -10.36
C GLU A 502 21.42 -4.52 -10.78
N LEU A 503 21.90 -3.82 -11.81
CA LEU A 503 21.24 -2.62 -12.31
C LEU A 503 19.89 -2.94 -12.96
N GLY A 504 19.79 -4.02 -13.75
CA GLY A 504 18.51 -4.46 -14.34
C GLY A 504 17.48 -4.88 -13.29
N ALA A 505 17.92 -5.58 -12.23
CA ALA A 505 17.08 -5.91 -11.10
C ALA A 505 16.61 -4.64 -10.36
N THR A 506 17.51 -3.68 -10.14
CA THR A 506 17.19 -2.40 -9.49
C THR A 506 16.15 -1.59 -10.28
N CYS A 507 16.30 -1.47 -11.61
CA CYS A 507 15.31 -0.81 -12.46
C CYS A 507 13.92 -1.47 -12.35
N THR A 508 13.90 -2.80 -12.31
CA THR A 508 12.65 -3.58 -12.17
C THR A 508 11.99 -3.33 -10.82
N ILE A 509 12.77 -3.33 -9.73
CA ILE A 509 12.29 -3.06 -8.38
C ILE A 509 11.70 -1.65 -8.28
N ILE A 510 12.37 -0.64 -8.87
CA ILE A 510 11.87 0.74 -8.88
C ILE A 510 10.55 0.83 -9.64
N LEU A 511 10.45 0.22 -10.83
CA LEU A 511 9.20 0.23 -11.61
C LEU A 511 8.07 -0.51 -10.89
N ALA A 512 8.36 -1.66 -10.29
CA ALA A 512 7.39 -2.41 -9.51
C ALA A 512 6.86 -1.61 -8.32
N THR A 513 7.74 -0.86 -7.65
CA THR A 513 7.39 0.03 -6.54
C THR A 513 6.41 1.12 -7.01
N GLN A 514 6.63 1.72 -8.18
CA GLN A 514 5.71 2.71 -8.77
C GLN A 514 4.34 2.12 -9.09
N LEU A 515 4.31 0.90 -9.61
CA LEU A 515 3.08 0.19 -9.90
C LEU A 515 2.39 -0.36 -8.63
N LYS A 516 2.96 -0.09 -7.44
CA LYS A 516 2.49 -0.62 -6.14
C LYS A 516 2.36 -2.14 -6.16
N LEU A 517 3.22 -2.81 -6.92
CA LEU A 517 3.27 -4.25 -7.06
C LEU A 517 4.27 -4.85 -6.05
N PRO A 518 3.84 -5.80 -5.21
CA PRO A 518 4.74 -6.50 -4.30
C PRO A 518 5.62 -7.45 -5.12
N VAL A 519 6.87 -7.05 -5.36
CA VAL A 519 7.81 -7.81 -6.18
C VAL A 519 8.98 -8.31 -5.34
N SER A 520 9.34 -9.57 -5.56
CA SER A 520 10.48 -10.21 -4.90
C SER A 520 11.81 -9.79 -5.54
N THR A 521 12.74 -9.28 -4.72
CA THR A 521 14.10 -8.96 -5.17
C THR A 521 14.86 -10.20 -5.64
N THR A 522 14.65 -11.35 -5.01
CA THR A 522 15.24 -12.65 -5.40
C THR A 522 14.84 -13.03 -6.82
N GLN A 523 13.58 -12.77 -7.18
CA GLN A 523 13.05 -13.01 -8.51
C GLN A 523 13.64 -12.06 -9.54
N CYS A 524 13.74 -10.76 -9.21
CA CYS A 524 14.38 -9.77 -10.06
C CYS A 524 15.85 -10.14 -10.33
N LEU A 525 16.66 -10.43 -9.30
CA LEU A 525 18.07 -10.79 -9.54
C LEU A 525 18.17 -12.06 -10.39
N THR A 526 17.41 -13.11 -10.06
CA THR A 526 17.45 -14.37 -10.81
C THR A 526 17.11 -14.14 -12.29
N GLY A 527 16.08 -13.33 -12.58
CA GLY A 527 15.74 -12.91 -13.93
C GLY A 527 16.89 -12.18 -14.62
N GLY A 528 17.54 -11.24 -13.92
CA GLY A 528 18.72 -10.52 -14.42
C GLY A 528 19.89 -11.45 -14.74
N VAL A 529 20.16 -12.45 -13.88
CA VAL A 529 21.21 -13.47 -14.10
C VAL A 529 20.89 -14.30 -15.35
N ILE A 530 19.64 -14.74 -15.53
CA ILE A 530 19.22 -15.50 -16.71
C ILE A 530 19.35 -14.64 -17.97
N GLY A 531 18.85 -13.39 -17.95
CA GLY A 531 18.93 -12.46 -19.08
C GLY A 531 20.37 -12.21 -19.53
N VAL A 532 21.27 -11.87 -18.61
CA VAL A 532 22.69 -11.65 -18.92
C VAL A 532 23.40 -12.94 -19.31
N GLY A 533 23.05 -14.08 -18.70
CA GLY A 533 23.58 -15.40 -19.07
C GLY A 533 23.28 -15.74 -20.54
N LEU A 534 22.02 -15.57 -20.96
CA LEU A 534 21.59 -15.81 -22.34
C LEU A 534 22.32 -14.91 -23.35
N CYS A 535 22.67 -13.68 -22.96
CA CYS A 535 23.42 -12.74 -23.81
C CYS A 535 24.95 -12.90 -23.75
N SER A 536 25.47 -13.60 -22.73
CA SER A 536 26.91 -13.76 -22.47
C SER A 536 27.57 -14.90 -23.25
N GLY A 537 26.78 -15.91 -23.63
CA GLY A 537 27.25 -17.09 -24.32
C GLY A 537 26.13 -17.77 -25.12
N THR A 538 26.01 -19.08 -24.98
CA THR A 538 24.87 -19.86 -25.51
C THR A 538 23.89 -20.20 -24.38
N TRP A 539 22.74 -20.81 -24.71
CA TRP A 539 21.81 -21.34 -23.71
C TRP A 539 22.46 -22.35 -22.73
N ARG A 540 23.64 -22.89 -23.05
CA ARG A 540 24.44 -23.79 -22.20
C ARG A 540 25.33 -23.09 -21.18
N SER A 541 25.42 -21.77 -21.23
CA SER A 541 26.15 -20.95 -20.23
C SER A 541 25.37 -20.75 -18.92
N ILE A 542 24.17 -21.34 -18.82
CA ILE A 542 23.28 -21.30 -17.66
C ILE A 542 23.08 -22.71 -17.13
N ASN A 543 23.15 -22.86 -15.81
CA ASN A 543 22.79 -24.08 -15.13
C ASN A 543 21.26 -24.20 -14.95
N TRP A 544 20.58 -24.83 -15.91
CA TRP A 544 19.12 -25.03 -15.88
C TRP A 544 18.62 -25.86 -14.69
N ARG A 545 19.45 -26.75 -14.12
CA ARG A 545 19.08 -27.50 -12.90
C ARG A 545 18.96 -26.56 -11.70
N MET A 546 19.88 -25.62 -11.59
CA MET A 546 19.84 -24.59 -10.55
C MET A 546 18.65 -23.65 -10.77
N VAL A 547 18.38 -23.22 -12.01
CA VAL A 547 17.19 -22.41 -12.33
C VAL A 547 15.90 -23.13 -11.92
N ALA A 548 15.75 -24.41 -12.27
CA ALA A 548 14.59 -25.21 -11.89
C ALA A 548 14.46 -25.36 -10.36
N TRP A 549 15.58 -25.51 -9.65
CA TRP A 549 15.61 -25.56 -8.18
C TRP A 549 15.11 -24.24 -7.56
N VAL A 550 15.55 -23.10 -8.09
CA VAL A 550 15.11 -21.77 -7.63
C VAL A 550 13.61 -21.56 -7.90
N TYR A 551 13.14 -21.79 -9.13
CA TYR A 551 11.72 -21.66 -9.49
C TYR A 551 10.83 -22.63 -8.69
N GLY A 552 11.28 -23.86 -8.49
CA GLY A 552 10.58 -24.84 -7.65
C GLY A 552 10.43 -24.36 -6.20
N GLY A 553 11.45 -23.69 -5.66
CA GLY A 553 11.38 -23.05 -4.35
C GLY A 553 10.29 -21.97 -4.28
N TRP A 554 10.16 -21.13 -5.31
CA TRP A 554 9.15 -20.07 -5.34
C TRP A 554 7.72 -20.63 -5.33
N VAL A 555 7.47 -21.67 -6.13
CA VAL A 555 6.16 -22.34 -6.20
C VAL A 555 5.81 -23.02 -4.87
N LEU A 556 6.78 -23.65 -4.21
CA LEU A 556 6.57 -24.37 -2.94
C LEU A 556 6.46 -23.43 -1.73
N THR A 557 6.96 -22.20 -1.83
CA THR A 557 6.99 -21.24 -0.70
C THR A 557 5.60 -20.89 -0.19
N LEU A 558 4.71 -20.42 -1.08
CA LEU A 558 3.35 -20.01 -0.73
C LEU A 558 2.54 -21.13 -0.03
N PRO A 559 2.39 -22.34 -0.61
CA PRO A 559 1.57 -23.38 -0.01
C PRO A 559 2.16 -23.88 1.31
N ILE A 560 3.49 -24.01 1.43
CA ILE A 560 4.08 -24.50 2.68
C ILE A 560 3.94 -23.45 3.80
N ALA A 561 4.23 -22.19 3.52
CA ALA A 561 4.05 -21.11 4.51
C ALA A 561 2.57 -20.97 4.93
N GLY A 562 1.65 -21.06 3.97
CA GLY A 562 0.21 -21.04 4.24
C GLY A 562 -0.27 -22.22 5.06
N LEU A 563 0.21 -23.43 4.78
CA LEU A 563 -0.13 -24.63 5.56
C LEU A 563 0.41 -24.55 7.00
N ILE A 564 1.62 -24.02 7.19
CA ILE A 564 2.19 -23.83 8.54
C ILE A 564 1.36 -22.80 9.30
N SER A 565 1.08 -21.65 8.71
CA SER A 565 0.33 -20.56 9.35
C SER A 565 -1.12 -20.95 9.63
N GLY A 566 -1.84 -21.45 8.61
CA GLY A 566 -3.23 -21.87 8.73
C GLY A 566 -3.38 -23.08 9.64
N GLY A 567 -2.45 -24.04 9.60
CA GLY A 567 -2.42 -25.17 10.53
C GLY A 567 -2.19 -24.72 11.97
N LEU A 568 -1.24 -23.82 12.22
CA LEU A 568 -0.97 -23.27 13.55
C LEU A 568 -2.18 -22.48 14.07
N CYS A 569 -2.73 -21.59 13.24
CA CYS A 569 -3.90 -20.78 13.59
C CYS A 569 -5.13 -21.67 13.86
N GLY A 570 -5.40 -22.63 12.99
CA GLY A 570 -6.47 -23.61 13.15
C GLY A 570 -6.32 -24.45 14.42
N ILE A 571 -5.12 -24.92 14.75
CA ILE A 571 -4.85 -25.66 16.00
C ILE A 571 -5.14 -24.76 17.21
N ILE A 572 -4.66 -23.52 17.22
CA ILE A 572 -4.83 -22.61 18.37
C ILE A 572 -6.30 -22.25 18.58
N ILE A 573 -7.02 -21.96 17.50
CA ILE A 573 -8.45 -21.60 17.55
C ILE A 573 -9.30 -22.80 18.02
N ASN A 574 -8.92 -24.03 17.64
CA ASN A 574 -9.64 -25.26 17.98
C ASN A 574 -9.06 -26.02 19.19
N ALA A 575 -8.03 -25.49 19.86
CA ALA A 575 -7.39 -26.16 20.99
C ALA A 575 -8.37 -26.36 22.16
N PRO A 576 -8.41 -27.54 22.80
CA PRO A 576 -9.24 -27.77 23.97
C PRO A 576 -8.79 -26.86 25.12
N ARG A 577 -9.70 -26.01 25.59
CA ARG A 577 -9.45 -25.07 26.69
C ARG A 577 -9.64 -25.80 28.02
N TRP A 578 -8.60 -26.49 28.51
CA TRP A 578 -8.66 -27.17 29.81
C TRP A 578 -8.57 -26.15 30.96
N GLY A 579 -9.59 -26.14 31.83
CA GLY A 579 -9.73 -25.17 32.94
C GLY A 579 -11.09 -24.49 33.04
N TYR A 580 -12.02 -24.77 32.12
CA TYR A 580 -13.43 -24.42 32.23
C TYR A 580 -14.26 -25.72 32.22
N ASP A 581 -14.39 -26.38 33.36
CA ASP A 581 -15.34 -27.48 33.54
C ASP A 581 -16.12 -27.25 34.83
N TRP A 582 -17.44 -27.09 34.73
CA TRP A 582 -18.47 -27.87 35.46
C TRP A 582 -19.85 -27.27 35.19
N LEU A 583 -20.63 -27.93 34.33
CA LEU A 583 -21.97 -28.43 34.64
C LEU A 583 -22.48 -29.22 33.42
N MET A 584 -22.20 -30.51 33.43
CA MET A 584 -22.80 -31.47 32.50
C MET A 584 -24.26 -31.70 32.89
N GLY A 585 -25.17 -31.45 31.97
CA GLY A 585 -26.50 -32.04 31.92
C GLY A 585 -26.67 -32.69 30.55
N ASP A 586 -26.95 -33.99 30.53
CA ASP A 586 -26.89 -34.86 29.36
C ASP A 586 -27.80 -34.44 28.19
N GLY A 587 -27.24 -34.36 26.98
CA GLY A 587 -28.00 -34.42 25.73
C GLY A 587 -27.58 -33.44 24.63
N GLY A 588 -26.56 -33.83 23.83
CA GLY A 588 -26.43 -33.55 22.39
C GLY A 588 -26.52 -32.10 21.84
N TYR A 589 -25.38 -31.62 21.34
CA TYR A 589 -25.20 -30.60 20.28
C TYR A 589 -25.74 -29.16 20.49
N GLU A 590 -24.87 -28.24 20.90
CA GLU A 590 -24.52 -26.94 20.28
C GLU A 590 -23.64 -26.15 21.27
N ARG A 591 -22.56 -25.51 20.79
CA ARG A 591 -21.53 -24.88 21.63
C ARG A 591 -21.77 -23.36 21.66
N GLU A 592 -22.52 -22.87 22.63
CA GLU A 592 -22.63 -21.42 22.95
C GLU A 592 -21.36 -20.94 23.67
N LEU A 593 -20.73 -19.90 23.14
CA LEU A 593 -19.72 -19.12 23.85
C LEU A 593 -20.37 -17.78 24.24
N TYR A 594 -20.71 -17.63 25.52
CA TYR A 594 -21.30 -16.41 26.08
C TYR A 594 -20.39 -15.19 25.88
N PRO A 595 -20.87 -14.08 25.29
CA PRO A 595 -20.39 -12.74 25.62
C PRO A 595 -20.92 -12.32 27.00
N VAL A 596 -20.14 -11.56 27.76
CA VAL A 596 -20.70 -10.81 28.90
C VAL A 596 -21.40 -9.58 28.32
N SER A 597 -22.65 -9.73 27.89
CA SER A 597 -23.52 -8.59 27.60
C SER A 597 -24.14 -8.09 28.91
N LYS A 598 -24.10 -6.77 29.13
CA LYS A 598 -24.70 -6.10 30.29
C LYS A 598 -26.24 -5.98 30.20
N THR A 599 -26.88 -6.70 29.28
CA THR A 599 -28.33 -6.75 29.13
C THR A 599 -28.71 -8.18 28.73
N ALA A 600 -29.76 -8.74 29.33
CA ALA A 600 -30.16 -10.15 29.22
C ALA A 600 -30.68 -10.59 27.82
N PHE A 601 -30.01 -10.20 26.73
CA PHE A 601 -30.43 -10.41 25.35
C PHE A 601 -29.23 -10.76 24.46
N ASP A 602 -28.70 -11.98 24.59
CA ASP A 602 -27.58 -12.44 23.76
C ASP A 602 -27.96 -12.99 22.38
N SER A 603 -29.23 -12.95 21.96
CA SER A 603 -29.64 -13.86 20.87
C SER A 603 -30.81 -13.39 20.01
N CYS A 604 -31.05 -12.08 19.94
CA CYS A 604 -31.81 -11.49 18.84
C CYS A 604 -30.86 -10.62 17.99
N THR A 605 -29.85 -11.22 17.37
CA THR A 605 -29.01 -10.54 16.37
C THR A 605 -29.72 -10.53 15.01
N VAL A 606 -30.22 -9.35 14.63
CA VAL A 606 -30.24 -8.76 13.27
C VAL A 606 -30.84 -9.59 12.11
N LEU A 607 -31.94 -9.06 11.55
CA LEU A 607 -32.45 -9.21 10.17
C LEU A 607 -32.95 -10.58 9.66
N GLY A 608 -32.70 -11.69 10.37
CA GLY A 608 -33.08 -13.05 9.92
C GLY A 608 -34.43 -13.59 10.40
N GLY A 609 -35.14 -12.88 11.29
CA GLY A 609 -36.42 -13.34 11.86
C GLY A 609 -36.30 -14.52 12.85
N THR A 610 -35.09 -14.88 13.27
CA THR A 610 -34.84 -15.94 14.25
C THR A 610 -34.33 -15.34 15.55
N CYS A 611 -35.03 -15.62 16.66
CA CYS A 611 -34.51 -15.38 18.00
C CYS A 611 -34.51 -16.70 18.76
N LYS A 612 -33.40 -17.03 19.42
CA LYS A 612 -33.29 -18.16 20.34
C LYS A 612 -33.17 -17.59 21.74
N SER A 613 -34.24 -17.56 22.52
CA SER A 613 -34.10 -17.15 23.93
C SER A 613 -33.11 -18.06 24.66
N THR A 614 -32.54 -17.61 25.80
CA THR A 614 -31.67 -18.43 26.68
C THR A 614 -32.31 -19.74 27.15
N LYS A 615 -33.61 -19.96 26.92
CA LYS A 615 -34.34 -21.21 27.16
C LYS A 615 -34.65 -22.02 25.90
N ASN A 616 -34.04 -21.69 24.76
CA ASN A 616 -34.24 -22.34 23.46
C ASN A 616 -35.67 -22.32 22.93
N TRP A 617 -36.52 -21.42 23.43
CA TRP A 617 -37.87 -21.21 22.88
C TRP A 617 -37.81 -20.46 21.55
N ASP A 618 -38.67 -20.88 20.62
CA ASP A 618 -38.97 -20.06 19.44
C ASP A 618 -39.72 -18.78 19.84
N CYS A 619 -39.67 -17.74 18.98
CA CYS A 619 -40.27 -16.45 19.30
C CYS A 619 -41.76 -16.58 19.69
N PRO A 620 -42.60 -17.32 18.94
CA PRO A 620 -44.02 -17.51 19.30
C PRO A 620 -44.24 -18.18 20.67
N GLN A 621 -43.44 -19.19 21.02
CA GLN A 621 -43.51 -19.87 22.32
C GLN A 621 -43.07 -18.94 23.46
N TYR A 622 -41.99 -18.19 23.26
CA TYR A 622 -41.55 -17.20 24.24
C TYR A 622 -42.63 -16.15 24.51
N PHE A 623 -43.32 -15.69 23.45
CA PHE A 623 -44.39 -14.70 23.57
C PHE A 623 -45.67 -15.26 24.20
N ALA A 624 -46.05 -16.51 23.89
CA ALA A 624 -47.18 -17.18 24.54
C ALA A 624 -46.94 -17.38 26.06
N GLU A 625 -45.68 -17.60 26.45
CA GLU A 625 -45.30 -17.80 27.85
C GLU A 625 -45.15 -16.49 28.63
N ALA A 626 -44.80 -15.39 27.95
CA ALA A 626 -44.72 -14.03 28.50
C ALA A 626 -46.08 -13.37 28.76
N GLU A 627 -47.13 -13.78 28.02
CA GLU A 627 -48.51 -13.30 28.22
C GLU A 627 -49.19 -13.91 29.45
N LYS A 628 -48.67 -15.03 29.98
CA LYS A 628 -49.18 -15.64 31.20
C LYS A 628 -48.90 -14.74 32.42
N PRO A 629 -49.90 -14.51 33.31
CA PRO A 629 -49.76 -13.59 34.44
C PRO A 629 -48.67 -14.01 35.44
N GLU A 630 -48.35 -15.30 35.49
CA GLU A 630 -47.37 -15.93 36.38
C GLU A 630 -45.91 -15.54 36.06
N ASN A 631 -45.60 -15.27 34.78
CA ASN A 631 -44.26 -14.91 34.31
C ASN A 631 -44.10 -13.41 34.03
N SER A 632 -45.05 -12.60 34.50
CA SER A 632 -45.24 -11.21 34.07
C SER A 632 -44.15 -10.23 34.51
N ASN A 633 -43.37 -10.54 35.55
CA ASN A 633 -42.30 -9.65 36.01
C ASN A 633 -40.97 -9.89 35.29
N ASP A 634 -40.71 -11.12 34.82
CA ASP A 634 -39.43 -11.50 34.24
C ASP A 634 -39.44 -11.46 32.70
N LEU A 635 -40.58 -11.73 32.05
CA LEU A 635 -40.67 -11.87 30.59
C LEU A 635 -41.39 -10.71 29.87
N LYS A 636 -42.28 -9.96 30.55
CA LYS A 636 -43.02 -8.84 29.89
C LYS A 636 -42.15 -7.64 29.48
N PRO A 637 -41.15 -7.19 30.28
CA PRO A 637 -40.30 -6.09 29.84
C PRO A 637 -39.56 -6.43 28.55
N ALA A 638 -39.07 -7.67 28.44
CA ALA A 638 -38.46 -8.23 27.24
C ALA A 638 -39.44 -8.32 26.06
N TYR A 639 -40.68 -8.74 26.29
CA TYR A 639 -41.74 -8.77 25.28
C TYR A 639 -42.00 -7.37 24.68
N TRP A 640 -42.17 -6.35 25.51
CA TRP A 640 -42.45 -4.99 25.04
C TRP A 640 -41.24 -4.33 24.37
N GLN A 641 -40.02 -4.63 24.83
CA GLN A 641 -38.79 -4.21 24.15
C GLN A 641 -38.66 -4.86 22.76
N PHE A 642 -38.92 -6.16 22.65
CA PHE A 642 -38.90 -6.87 21.36
C PHE A 642 -39.99 -6.39 20.40
N ARG A 643 -41.22 -6.15 20.89
CA ARG A 643 -42.31 -5.61 20.07
C ARG A 643 -42.03 -4.19 19.60
N ALA A 644 -41.36 -3.36 20.41
CA ALA A 644 -40.85 -2.07 19.98
C ALA A 644 -39.77 -2.23 18.90
N LEU A 645 -38.86 -3.20 19.04
CA LEU A 645 -37.80 -3.56 18.08
C LEU A 645 -38.34 -4.00 16.70
N GLU A 646 -39.32 -4.89 16.68
CA GLU A 646 -40.00 -5.34 15.46
C GLU A 646 -40.72 -4.16 14.78
N GLY A 647 -41.36 -3.30 15.58
CA GLY A 647 -42.01 -2.07 15.10
C GLY A 647 -41.02 -1.07 14.49
N VAL A 648 -39.90 -0.79 15.19
CA VAL A 648 -38.78 0.04 14.69
C VAL A 648 -38.33 -0.48 13.33
N TYR A 649 -37.92 -1.75 13.27
CA TYR A 649 -37.37 -2.33 12.05
C TYR A 649 -38.36 -2.28 10.88
N THR A 650 -39.62 -2.63 11.12
CA THR A 650 -40.65 -2.63 10.07
C THR A 650 -40.92 -1.23 9.53
N VAL A 651 -41.02 -0.24 10.41
CA VAL A 651 -41.22 1.17 10.04
C VAL A 651 -40.03 1.71 9.25
N PHE A 652 -38.80 1.44 9.70
CA PHE A 652 -37.59 1.89 9.02
C PHE A 652 -37.38 1.21 7.68
N ASN A 653 -37.59 -0.10 7.57
CA ASN A 653 -37.41 -0.81 6.31
C ASN A 653 -38.45 -0.36 5.27
N HIS A 654 -39.68 -0.07 5.70
CA HIS A 654 -40.71 0.49 4.83
C HIS A 654 -40.35 1.92 4.38
N TYR A 655 -39.91 2.78 5.30
CA TYR A 655 -39.42 4.13 4.99
C TYR A 655 -38.25 4.12 3.99
N TYR A 656 -37.26 3.25 4.21
CA TYR A 656 -36.11 3.08 3.33
C TYR A 656 -36.52 2.62 1.93
N THR A 657 -37.42 1.63 1.84
CA THR A 657 -37.88 1.10 0.56
C THR A 657 -38.63 2.15 -0.26
N GLU A 658 -39.53 2.90 0.38
CA GLU A 658 -40.26 4.01 -0.27
C GLU A 658 -39.33 5.15 -0.68
N LEU A 659 -38.40 5.57 0.19
CA LEU A 659 -37.46 6.64 -0.09
C LEU A 659 -36.51 6.27 -1.23
N HIS A 660 -35.95 5.05 -1.20
CA HIS A 660 -35.08 4.57 -2.27
C HIS A 660 -35.84 4.51 -3.60
N ALA A 661 -37.06 4.00 -3.62
CA ALA A 661 -37.87 3.94 -4.84
C ALA A 661 -38.11 5.34 -5.44
N LYS A 662 -38.52 6.29 -4.59
CA LYS A 662 -38.83 7.67 -5.03
C LYS A 662 -37.60 8.46 -5.46
N VAL A 663 -36.45 8.19 -4.85
CA VAL A 663 -35.23 8.93 -5.16
C VAL A 663 -34.50 8.33 -6.36
N THR A 664 -34.61 7.02 -6.59
CA THR A 664 -34.23 6.42 -7.88
C THR A 664 -35.11 6.95 -9.02
N GLU A 665 -36.42 7.13 -8.79
CA GLU A 665 -37.33 7.79 -9.75
C GLU A 665 -36.90 9.24 -10.02
N LEU A 666 -36.57 10.01 -8.97
CA LEU A 666 -36.09 11.38 -9.08
C LEU A 666 -34.78 11.46 -9.88
N SER A 667 -33.80 10.59 -9.58
CA SER A 667 -32.51 10.57 -10.25
C SER A 667 -32.62 10.39 -11.76
N GLY A 668 -33.57 9.58 -12.24
CA GLY A 668 -33.84 9.42 -13.67
C GLY A 668 -34.50 10.64 -14.32
N ARG A 669 -35.07 11.55 -13.52
CA ARG A 669 -35.77 12.77 -13.97
C ARG A 669 -34.91 14.04 -13.84
N ILE A 670 -33.81 14.03 -13.08
CA ILE A 670 -32.97 15.24 -12.87
C ILE A 670 -32.49 15.85 -14.19
N ASP A 671 -32.03 15.02 -15.13
CA ASP A 671 -31.61 15.47 -16.46
C ASP A 671 -32.75 16.18 -17.22
N GLU A 672 -33.99 15.70 -17.07
CA GLU A 672 -35.18 16.30 -17.66
C GLU A 672 -35.52 17.66 -17.01
N ILE A 673 -35.35 17.79 -15.69
CA ILE A 673 -35.59 19.03 -14.94
C ILE A 673 -34.62 20.12 -15.41
N ILE A 674 -33.32 19.80 -15.50
CA ILE A 674 -32.28 20.74 -15.93
C ILE A 674 -32.53 21.20 -17.37
N LEU A 675 -32.88 20.26 -18.26
CA LEU A 675 -33.21 20.57 -19.66
C LEU A 675 -34.48 21.42 -19.82
N THR A 676 -35.51 21.18 -18.99
CA THR A 676 -36.77 21.94 -19.03
C THR A 676 -36.58 23.39 -18.58
N ILE A 677 -35.71 23.63 -17.60
CA ILE A 677 -35.40 24.97 -17.07
C ILE A 677 -34.36 25.70 -17.93
N GLY A 678 -33.56 24.97 -18.72
CA GLY A 678 -32.58 25.52 -19.66
C GLY A 678 -31.17 25.71 -19.08
N GLY A 679 -30.84 25.01 -17.99
CA GLY A 679 -29.49 25.00 -17.40
C GLY A 679 -28.52 24.12 -18.18
N LYS A 680 -27.21 24.29 -17.95
CA LYS A 680 -26.17 23.35 -18.40
C LYS A 680 -25.75 22.47 -17.23
N PRO A 681 -25.62 21.14 -17.41
CA PRO A 681 -25.09 20.26 -16.37
C PRO A 681 -23.56 20.36 -16.34
N GLU A 682 -22.97 21.07 -15.38
CA GLU A 682 -21.52 20.97 -15.10
C GLU A 682 -21.23 21.00 -13.59
N THR A 683 -20.16 20.27 -13.24
CA THR A 683 -19.51 19.96 -11.94
C THR A 683 -20.27 19.09 -10.93
N ASP A 684 -19.69 17.92 -10.65
CA ASP A 684 -20.24 16.83 -9.82
C ASP A 684 -20.21 17.15 -8.30
N ASP A 685 -19.35 18.07 -7.86
CA ASP A 685 -19.06 18.33 -6.43
C ASP A 685 -20.17 19.13 -5.69
N ASP A 686 -20.85 20.09 -6.33
CA ASP A 686 -21.86 20.93 -5.66
C ASP A 686 -23.20 20.20 -5.43
N MET A 687 -23.50 19.19 -6.25
CA MET A 687 -24.74 18.41 -6.14
C MET A 687 -24.79 17.57 -4.87
N VAL A 688 -23.65 17.01 -4.44
CA VAL A 688 -23.56 16.20 -3.21
C VAL A 688 -23.93 17.07 -2.00
N ALA A 689 -23.41 18.29 -1.94
CA ALA A 689 -23.74 19.26 -0.89
C ALA A 689 -25.23 19.67 -0.88
N TRP A 690 -25.87 19.82 -2.04
CA TRP A 690 -27.30 20.16 -2.10
C TRP A 690 -28.22 19.01 -1.72
N VAL A 691 -27.86 17.81 -2.14
CA VAL A 691 -28.55 16.58 -1.78
C VAL A 691 -28.43 16.35 -0.27
N ALA A 692 -27.24 16.52 0.30
CA ALA A 692 -27.00 16.47 1.74
C ALA A 692 -27.82 17.53 2.50
N ALA A 693 -27.87 18.78 2.03
CA ALA A 693 -28.68 19.84 2.63
C ALA A 693 -30.21 19.52 2.59
N ALA A 694 -30.69 18.90 1.51
CA ALA A 694 -32.08 18.48 1.40
C ALA A 694 -32.40 17.25 2.30
N PHE A 695 -31.43 16.36 2.53
CA PHE A 695 -31.54 15.29 3.53
C PHE A 695 -31.51 15.83 4.96
N ASN A 696 -30.76 16.90 5.25
CA ASN A 696 -30.77 17.55 6.56
C ASN A 696 -32.15 18.15 6.90
N MET A 697 -32.93 18.58 5.89
CA MET A 697 -34.32 19.04 6.09
C MET A 697 -35.31 17.95 6.49
N LEU A 698 -35.06 16.69 6.10
CA LEU A 698 -35.86 15.56 6.59
C LEU A 698 -35.78 15.43 8.12
N GLY A 699 -34.71 15.94 8.73
CA GLY A 699 -34.53 16.01 10.17
C GLY A 699 -35.25 17.13 10.89
N GLY A 700 -35.36 18.31 10.26
CA GLY A 700 -35.77 19.55 10.95
C GLY A 700 -37.27 19.88 10.96
N GLY A 701 -38.10 19.21 10.15
CA GLY A 701 -39.45 19.70 9.82
C GLY A 701 -40.61 19.39 10.78
N PHE A 702 -40.40 18.77 11.94
CA PHE A 702 -41.49 18.27 12.78
C PHE A 702 -41.87 19.24 13.93
N GLY A 703 -42.87 20.08 13.69
CA GLY A 703 -43.70 20.61 14.79
C GLY A 703 -44.57 19.51 15.42
N PRO A 704 -45.17 19.75 16.59
CA PRO A 704 -45.66 18.70 17.47
C PRO A 704 -46.94 18.06 16.93
N ILE A 705 -46.80 16.95 16.22
CA ILE A 705 -47.88 15.97 16.10
C ILE A 705 -47.95 15.26 17.48
N PRO A 706 -49.10 15.27 18.16
CA PRO A 706 -49.25 14.59 19.45
C PRO A 706 -48.91 13.11 19.29
N GLY A 707 -47.83 12.68 19.94
CA GLY A 707 -47.35 11.29 19.90
C GLY A 707 -46.28 10.96 18.85
N ALA A 708 -45.89 11.90 17.97
CA ALA A 708 -44.90 11.62 16.90
C ALA A 708 -43.71 12.58 16.77
N GLY A 709 -43.78 13.77 17.40
CA GLY A 709 -42.80 14.85 17.17
C GLY A 709 -41.35 14.57 17.59
N ALA A 710 -41.08 13.59 18.44
CA ALA A 710 -39.72 13.28 18.91
C ALA A 710 -39.01 12.17 18.12
N SER A 711 -39.72 11.46 17.24
CA SER A 711 -39.23 10.20 16.65
C SER A 711 -38.57 10.35 15.28
N PHE A 712 -38.89 11.41 14.53
CA PHE A 712 -38.34 11.67 13.20
C PHE A 712 -37.19 12.67 13.18
N THR A 713 -37.12 13.57 14.17
CA THR A 713 -35.95 14.44 14.41
C THR A 713 -34.68 13.62 14.60
N MET A 714 -34.80 12.46 15.25
CA MET A 714 -33.70 11.52 15.44
C MET A 714 -33.20 10.89 14.14
N ILE A 715 -34.07 10.67 13.13
CA ILE A 715 -33.64 10.13 11.83
C ILE A 715 -32.78 11.17 11.10
N GLY A 716 -33.16 12.44 11.19
CA GLY A 716 -32.35 13.56 10.72
C GLY A 716 -30.99 13.66 11.37
N GLU A 717 -30.93 13.52 12.70
CA GLU A 717 -29.67 13.56 13.44
C GLU A 717 -28.77 12.36 13.09
N ILE A 718 -29.35 11.18 12.88
CA ILE A 718 -28.60 9.99 12.41
C ILE A 718 -28.05 10.19 11.00
N LEU A 719 -28.82 10.81 10.09
CA LEU A 719 -28.32 11.15 8.76
C LEU A 719 -27.22 12.22 8.81
N SER A 720 -27.32 13.22 9.68
CA SER A 720 -26.31 14.28 9.82
C SER A 720 -24.94 13.77 10.32
N LEU A 721 -24.92 12.62 11.01
CA LEU A 721 -23.67 11.97 11.44
C LEU A 721 -22.91 11.32 10.27
N VAL A 722 -23.58 11.06 9.15
CA VAL A 722 -23.00 10.45 7.95
C VAL A 722 -22.26 11.48 7.09
N GLU A 723 -22.61 12.76 7.20
CA GLU A 723 -22.04 13.89 6.45
C GLU A 723 -20.57 14.20 6.84
N LYS A 724 -20.03 13.57 7.88
CA LYS A 724 -18.67 13.87 8.41
C LYS A 724 -17.53 12.99 7.89
N GLU A 725 -17.78 12.05 6.97
CA GLU A 725 -16.78 11.05 6.52
C GLU A 725 -16.33 11.20 5.05
N GLU A 726 -16.18 12.42 4.51
CA GLU A 726 -15.70 12.62 3.13
C GLU A 726 -14.21 13.01 3.05
N ASP A 727 -13.39 12.12 2.46
CA ASP A 727 -11.96 12.34 2.16
C ASP A 727 -11.54 11.81 0.76
N GLU A 728 -12.47 11.61 -0.18
CA GLU A 728 -12.13 11.29 -1.58
C GLU A 728 -12.91 12.13 -2.62
N PRO A 729 -12.26 12.72 -3.64
CA PRO A 729 -12.94 13.44 -4.72
C PRO A 729 -13.47 12.46 -5.79
N VAL A 730 -14.67 12.72 -6.30
CA VAL A 730 -15.41 11.76 -7.13
C VAL A 730 -15.75 12.31 -8.53
N ASN A 731 -15.54 11.49 -9.57
CA ASN A 731 -16.00 11.71 -10.94
C ASN A 731 -17.06 10.66 -11.27
N GLY A 732 -18.32 11.04 -11.52
CA GLY A 732 -19.38 10.05 -11.78
C GLY A 732 -20.79 10.60 -12.00
N LYS A 733 -21.60 9.89 -12.80
CA LYS A 733 -23.00 10.26 -13.09
C LYS A 733 -23.82 10.44 -11.80
N ILE A 734 -24.65 11.48 -11.77
CA ILE A 734 -25.57 11.91 -10.69
C ILE A 734 -26.28 10.74 -9.98
N SER A 735 -26.71 9.71 -10.72
CA SER A 735 -27.39 8.53 -10.16
C SER A 735 -26.50 7.63 -9.30
N ALA A 736 -25.20 7.58 -9.57
CA ALA A 736 -24.23 6.78 -8.84
C ALA A 736 -23.87 7.43 -7.50
N GLU A 737 -23.70 8.76 -7.47
CA GLU A 737 -23.41 9.51 -6.25
C GLU A 737 -24.60 9.55 -5.30
N LEU A 738 -25.81 9.75 -5.84
CA LEU A 738 -27.02 9.65 -5.05
C LEU A 738 -27.15 8.25 -4.43
N SER A 739 -26.91 7.19 -5.22
CA SER A 739 -26.89 5.80 -4.71
C SER A 739 -25.83 5.55 -3.63
N LYS A 740 -24.64 6.17 -3.72
CA LYS A 740 -23.58 6.05 -2.71
C LYS A 740 -23.95 6.72 -1.40
N ALA A 741 -24.49 7.94 -1.45
CA ALA A 741 -24.99 8.65 -0.27
C ALA A 741 -26.09 7.84 0.45
N PHE A 742 -26.95 7.14 -0.29
CA PHE A 742 -27.95 6.22 0.28
C PHE A 742 -27.35 4.98 0.93
N ILE A 743 -26.33 4.38 0.33
CA ILE A 743 -25.65 3.22 0.89
C ILE A 743 -24.89 3.60 2.17
N GLN A 744 -24.22 4.76 2.18
CA GLN A 744 -23.56 5.30 3.37
C GLN A 744 -24.57 5.62 4.47
N THR A 745 -25.71 6.21 4.12
CA THR A 745 -26.82 6.47 5.06
C THR A 745 -27.35 5.17 5.67
N LYS A 746 -27.55 4.13 4.86
CA LYS A 746 -27.94 2.80 5.34
C LYS A 746 -26.89 2.24 6.31
N HIS A 747 -25.61 2.37 6.00
CA HIS A 747 -24.53 1.87 6.85
C HIS A 747 -24.45 2.61 8.19
N GLY A 748 -24.57 3.94 8.19
CA GLY A 748 -24.62 4.76 9.40
C GLY A 748 -25.83 4.45 10.30
N LEU A 749 -27.00 4.23 9.69
CA LEU A 749 -28.21 3.79 10.40
C LEU A 749 -28.05 2.37 10.97
N GLU A 750 -27.50 1.43 10.20
CA GLU A 750 -27.20 0.07 10.68
C GLU A 750 -26.19 0.08 11.84
N LYS A 751 -25.16 0.93 11.77
CA LYS A 751 -24.17 1.12 12.85
C LYS A 751 -24.82 1.69 14.11
N THR A 752 -25.68 2.70 13.96
CA THR A 752 -26.43 3.30 15.07
C THR A 752 -27.39 2.29 15.71
N LEU A 753 -28.12 1.52 14.91
CA LEU A 753 -29.01 0.46 15.41
C LEU A 753 -28.19 -0.64 16.10
N ARG A 754 -27.05 -1.06 15.56
CA ARG A 754 -26.12 -1.99 16.24
C ARG A 754 -25.66 -1.43 17.57
N ALA A 755 -25.32 -0.14 17.67
CA ALA A 755 -24.94 0.51 18.92
C ALA A 755 -26.09 0.55 19.94
N VAL A 756 -27.30 0.92 19.50
CA VAL A 756 -28.50 0.96 20.34
C VAL A 756 -28.89 -0.44 20.86
N PHE A 757 -28.64 -1.48 20.08
CA PHE A 757 -28.98 -2.88 20.43
C PHE A 757 -27.84 -3.67 21.06
N GLY A 758 -26.80 -3.00 21.57
CA GLY A 758 -25.74 -3.66 22.34
C GLY A 758 -24.72 -4.43 21.48
N ALA A 759 -24.78 -4.28 20.15
CA ALA A 759 -23.90 -4.91 19.19
C ALA A 759 -22.70 -4.03 18.79
N SER A 760 -22.66 -2.74 19.19
CA SER A 760 -21.41 -1.96 19.12
C SER A 760 -20.47 -2.33 20.26
N LYS A 761 -19.18 -2.44 19.96
CA LYS A 761 -18.12 -2.83 20.91
C LYS A 761 -17.21 -1.66 21.31
N ILE A 762 -17.55 -0.44 20.91
CA ILE A 762 -16.79 0.79 21.20
C ILE A 762 -17.66 1.65 22.13
N ASP A 763 -17.16 1.95 23.34
CA ASP A 763 -17.91 2.76 24.34
C ASP A 763 -18.29 4.18 23.83
N ASP A 764 -17.51 4.72 22.88
CA ASP A 764 -17.78 6.03 22.25
C ASP A 764 -19.04 6.02 21.36
N ASP A 765 -19.42 4.88 20.76
CA ASP A 765 -20.65 4.78 19.96
C ASP A 765 -21.91 4.88 20.83
N TYR A 766 -21.82 4.49 22.10
CA TYR A 766 -22.95 4.59 23.04
C TYR A 766 -23.18 6.01 23.55
N THR A 767 -22.14 6.86 23.53
CA THR A 767 -22.18 8.24 24.02
C THR A 767 -22.52 9.28 22.95
N ASN A 768 -22.44 8.91 21.67
CA ASN A 768 -22.75 9.78 20.53
C ASN A 768 -24.22 9.75 20.08
N LEU A 769 -25.10 9.03 20.78
CA LEU A 769 -26.53 9.03 20.48
C LEU A 769 -27.17 10.37 20.92
N PRO A 770 -27.87 11.09 20.02
CA PRO A 770 -28.40 12.41 20.33
C PRO A 770 -29.53 12.35 21.39
N ALA A 771 -29.65 13.40 22.20
CA ALA A 771 -30.58 13.46 23.32
C ALA A 771 -31.21 14.86 23.48
N PRO A 772 -32.54 14.97 23.66
CA PRO A 772 -33.14 16.23 24.06
C PRO A 772 -32.70 16.61 25.49
N ARG A 773 -32.45 17.92 25.67
CA ARG A 773 -31.75 18.55 26.81
C ARG A 773 -32.38 18.36 28.19
N ASN A 774 -33.58 17.79 28.29
CA ASN A 774 -34.39 17.86 29.51
C ASN A 774 -35.16 16.55 29.81
N ASP A 775 -34.44 15.45 30.05
CA ASP A 775 -35.09 14.20 30.47
C ASP A 775 -34.24 13.38 31.44
N SER A 776 -34.88 12.70 32.39
CA SER A 776 -34.30 12.17 33.65
C SER A 776 -33.81 10.71 33.61
N TYR A 777 -33.49 10.17 32.43
CA TYR A 777 -33.01 8.79 32.27
C TYR A 777 -31.51 8.75 31.92
N GLU A 778 -30.73 7.93 32.63
CA GLU A 778 -29.25 7.90 32.56
C GLU A 778 -28.67 7.07 31.40
N PHE A 779 -29.48 6.25 30.71
CA PHE A 779 -29.01 5.41 29.59
C PHE A 779 -29.65 5.80 28.25
N PRO A 780 -28.85 6.13 27.20
CA PRO A 780 -29.35 6.55 25.87
C PRO A 780 -30.32 5.56 25.21
N ILE A 781 -30.12 4.25 25.42
CA ILE A 781 -30.93 3.17 24.84
C ILE A 781 -32.33 3.11 25.48
N ALA A 782 -32.43 3.32 26.79
CA ALA A 782 -33.72 3.40 27.46
C ALA A 782 -34.51 4.64 27.01
N LYS A 783 -33.79 5.73 26.69
CA LYS A 783 -34.35 6.98 26.16
C LYS A 783 -34.86 6.81 24.70
N PHE A 784 -34.17 6.02 23.89
CA PHE A 784 -34.58 5.63 22.52
C PHE A 784 -35.89 4.84 22.48
N LEU A 785 -36.07 3.87 23.39
CA LEU A 785 -37.25 2.99 23.41
C LEU A 785 -38.49 3.65 24.05
N ASN A 786 -38.32 4.74 24.81
CA ASN A 786 -39.41 5.38 25.56
C ASN A 786 -40.29 6.33 24.73
N THR A 787 -39.94 6.59 23.46
CA THR A 787 -40.72 7.49 22.58
C THR A 787 -42.06 6.88 22.14
N GLY A 788 -42.31 5.60 22.42
CA GLY A 788 -43.64 4.96 22.36
C GLY A 788 -44.25 4.78 20.97
N ILE A 789 -43.77 5.48 19.94
CA ILE A 789 -44.34 5.43 18.58
C ILE A 789 -44.15 4.08 17.90
N TRP A 790 -43.09 3.36 18.27
CA TRP A 790 -42.70 2.06 17.73
C TRP A 790 -43.60 0.91 18.20
N LEU A 791 -44.33 1.14 19.30
CA LEU A 791 -45.31 0.19 19.83
C LEU A 791 -46.70 0.42 19.24
N ALA A 792 -46.94 1.59 18.65
CA ALA A 792 -48.16 1.87 17.93
C ALA A 792 -48.05 1.28 16.52
N HIS A 793 -49.09 0.57 16.07
CA HIS A 793 -49.30 0.30 14.65
C HIS A 793 -49.47 1.64 13.90
N LEU A 794 -48.37 2.33 13.61
CA LEU A 794 -48.36 3.42 12.65
C LEU A 794 -48.81 2.83 11.31
N HIS A 795 -49.96 3.29 10.82
CA HIS A 795 -50.41 3.02 9.47
C HIS A 795 -49.32 3.50 8.49
N THR A 796 -48.81 2.58 7.67
CA THR A 796 -47.78 2.81 6.65
C THR A 796 -48.06 4.02 5.74
N SER A 797 -49.33 4.43 5.60
CA SER A 797 -49.75 5.60 4.84
C SER A 797 -49.09 6.92 5.28
N GLY A 798 -48.89 7.14 6.58
CA GLY A 798 -48.26 8.38 7.07
C GLY A 798 -46.77 8.49 6.71
N ILE A 799 -46.10 7.35 6.54
CA ILE A 799 -44.70 7.27 6.10
C ILE A 799 -44.60 7.58 4.62
N THR A 800 -45.50 6.99 3.81
CA THR A 800 -45.54 7.24 2.36
C THR A 800 -45.81 8.71 2.05
N ASP A 801 -46.77 9.35 2.73
CA ASP A 801 -47.06 10.77 2.53
C ASP A 801 -45.85 11.65 2.91
N HIS A 802 -45.13 11.29 3.95
CA HIS A 802 -43.94 12.02 4.40
C HIS A 802 -42.76 11.90 3.43
N VAL A 803 -42.48 10.68 2.94
CA VAL A 803 -41.46 10.45 1.91
C VAL A 803 -41.80 11.24 0.64
N GLN A 804 -43.08 11.31 0.27
CA GLN A 804 -43.50 12.11 -0.89
C GLN A 804 -43.25 13.60 -0.69
N ASP A 805 -43.54 14.17 0.48
CA ASP A 805 -43.31 15.59 0.74
C ASP A 805 -41.82 15.94 0.82
N ALA A 806 -41.00 15.04 1.33
CA ALA A 806 -39.55 15.17 1.31
C ALA A 806 -39.00 15.22 -0.13
N VAL A 807 -39.42 14.28 -0.97
CA VAL A 807 -39.01 14.21 -2.37
C VAL A 807 -39.44 15.45 -3.14
N LYS A 808 -40.64 15.99 -2.86
CA LYS A 808 -41.08 17.28 -3.44
C LYS A 808 -40.19 18.45 -3.02
N ASN A 809 -39.68 18.47 -1.79
CA ASN A 809 -38.76 19.51 -1.33
C ASN A 809 -37.37 19.38 -1.98
N ILE A 810 -36.90 18.15 -2.23
CA ILE A 810 -35.69 17.89 -3.01
C ILE A 810 -35.90 18.38 -4.46
N GLU A 811 -37.03 18.03 -5.09
CA GLU A 811 -37.39 18.51 -6.44
C GLU A 811 -37.38 20.04 -6.53
N ARG A 812 -37.94 20.74 -5.54
CA ARG A 812 -37.92 22.21 -5.45
C ARG A 812 -36.50 22.78 -5.40
N LYS A 813 -35.61 22.16 -4.60
CA LYS A 813 -34.22 22.61 -4.44
C LYS A 813 -33.39 22.38 -5.71
N VAL A 814 -33.55 21.21 -6.33
CA VAL A 814 -32.91 20.90 -7.62
C VAL A 814 -33.40 21.87 -8.71
N ALA A 815 -34.70 22.14 -8.77
CA ALA A 815 -35.27 23.12 -9.70
C ALA A 815 -34.72 24.54 -9.45
N HIS A 816 -34.58 24.95 -8.19
CA HIS A 816 -33.95 26.23 -7.84
C HIS A 816 -32.49 26.32 -8.33
N GLN A 817 -31.68 25.28 -8.12
CA GLN A 817 -30.29 25.30 -8.58
C GLN A 817 -30.19 25.33 -10.10
N ALA A 818 -31.08 24.60 -10.79
CA ALA A 818 -31.19 24.69 -12.24
C ALA A 818 -31.51 26.12 -12.72
N LEU A 819 -32.29 26.91 -11.96
CA LEU A 819 -32.51 28.34 -12.26
C LEU A 819 -31.24 29.16 -12.10
N VAL A 820 -30.48 28.95 -11.02
CA VAL A 820 -29.20 29.65 -10.77
C VAL A 820 -28.22 29.39 -11.92
N HIS A 821 -28.04 28.13 -12.34
CA HIS A 821 -27.16 27.78 -13.47
C HIS A 821 -27.70 28.19 -14.84
N ALA A 822 -29.00 28.43 -14.96
CA ALA A 822 -29.58 29.06 -16.14
C ALA A 822 -29.45 30.60 -16.11
N TYR A 823 -28.65 31.15 -15.19
CA TYR A 823 -28.39 32.58 -14.99
C TYR A 823 -29.64 33.40 -14.64
N TYR A 824 -30.57 32.81 -13.89
CA TYR A 824 -31.65 33.59 -13.29
C TYR A 824 -31.17 34.31 -12.03
N VAL A 825 -31.59 35.57 -11.89
CA VAL A 825 -31.33 36.41 -10.72
C VAL A 825 -32.63 37.00 -10.20
N LEU A 826 -32.64 37.37 -8.92
CA LEU A 826 -33.75 38.09 -8.32
C LEU A 826 -33.53 39.59 -8.45
N VAL A 827 -34.44 40.27 -9.15
CA VAL A 827 -34.35 41.72 -9.38
C VAL A 827 -35.28 42.44 -8.40
N LEU A 828 -34.72 43.43 -7.70
CA LEU A 828 -35.36 44.22 -6.66
C LEU A 828 -35.54 45.66 -7.13
N ASN A 829 -36.77 46.08 -7.37
CA ASN A 829 -37.09 47.44 -7.81
C ASN A 829 -37.79 48.23 -6.70
N GLU A 830 -37.11 49.23 -6.17
CA GLU A 830 -37.64 50.13 -5.12
C GLU A 830 -38.38 51.36 -5.68
N HIS A 831 -38.26 51.63 -6.98
CA HIS A 831 -38.81 52.83 -7.61
C HIS A 831 -40.31 52.72 -7.96
N ARG A 832 -40.95 51.59 -7.64
CA ARG A 832 -42.39 51.37 -7.82
C ARG A 832 -43.10 51.39 -6.45
N PRO A 833 -43.60 52.56 -6.00
CA PRO A 833 -44.06 52.75 -4.62
C PRO A 833 -45.42 52.12 -4.30
N SER A 834 -46.16 51.58 -5.28
CA SER A 834 -47.49 51.01 -5.05
C SER A 834 -47.64 49.57 -5.58
N GLU A 835 -48.45 48.77 -4.88
CA GLU A 835 -48.78 47.39 -5.23
C GLU A 835 -49.34 47.28 -6.66
N GLN A 836 -50.17 48.25 -7.06
CA GLN A 836 -50.82 48.29 -8.37
C GLN A 836 -49.83 48.53 -9.52
N GLU A 837 -48.81 49.37 -9.30
CA GLU A 837 -47.72 49.62 -10.26
C GLU A 837 -46.72 48.46 -10.34
N CYS A 838 -46.59 47.66 -9.27
CA CYS A 838 -45.73 46.49 -9.29
C CYS A 838 -46.30 45.39 -10.19
N TYR A 839 -47.60 45.09 -10.05
CA TYR A 839 -48.23 44.01 -10.81
C TYR A 839 -48.52 44.38 -12.26
N ASP A 840 -48.99 45.60 -12.57
CA ASP A 840 -49.21 46.17 -13.94
C ASP A 840 -49.59 45.16 -15.07
N GLY A 841 -50.40 44.15 -14.75
CA GLY A 841 -50.79 43.07 -15.67
C GLY A 841 -49.68 42.05 -16.06
N ILE A 842 -48.48 42.15 -15.49
CA ILE A 842 -47.32 41.29 -15.75
C ILE A 842 -47.27 40.12 -14.76
N ILE A 843 -47.34 38.91 -15.28
CA ILE A 843 -47.26 37.66 -14.50
C ILE A 843 -45.79 37.40 -14.15
N GLY A 844 -45.50 37.15 -12.86
CA GLY A 844 -44.15 36.86 -12.37
C GLY A 844 -43.65 37.84 -11.31
N ARG A 845 -44.21 39.05 -11.23
CA ARG A 845 -43.84 40.06 -10.23
C ARG A 845 -44.57 39.85 -8.91
N GLU A 846 -43.94 40.26 -7.80
CA GLU A 846 -44.48 40.18 -6.45
C GLU A 846 -44.13 41.42 -5.62
N TRP A 847 -45.11 41.94 -4.88
CA TRP A 847 -44.91 43.08 -3.99
C TRP A 847 -44.51 42.62 -2.58
N ILE A 848 -43.29 42.93 -2.15
CA ILE A 848 -42.71 42.44 -0.89
C ILE A 848 -42.23 43.61 -0.03
N VAL A 849 -42.60 43.58 1.25
CA VAL A 849 -42.13 44.52 2.27
C VAL A 849 -41.01 43.85 3.07
N TRP A 850 -39.85 44.50 3.18
CA TRP A 850 -38.70 44.04 3.96
C TRP A 850 -38.07 45.20 4.72
N GLU A 851 -37.87 45.08 6.04
CA GLU A 851 -37.31 46.12 6.93
C GLU A 851 -37.82 47.55 6.67
N ASN A 852 -39.15 47.71 6.57
CA ASN A 852 -39.84 48.99 6.30
C ASN A 852 -39.56 49.62 4.91
N LYS A 853 -38.98 48.88 3.96
CA LYS A 853 -38.87 49.27 2.55
C LYS A 853 -39.77 48.38 1.67
N PHE A 854 -40.22 48.95 0.55
CA PHE A 854 -41.10 48.28 -0.41
C PHE A 854 -40.30 47.90 -1.65
N TYR A 855 -40.40 46.63 -2.03
CA TYR A 855 -39.73 46.06 -3.20
C TYR A 855 -40.77 45.48 -4.15
N CYS A 856 -40.70 45.88 -5.42
CA CYS A 856 -41.30 45.10 -6.50
C CYS A 856 -40.27 44.09 -6.99
N VAL A 857 -40.57 42.80 -6.81
CA VAL A 857 -39.60 41.72 -6.96
C VAL A 857 -40.01 40.82 -8.11
N ASN A 858 -39.05 40.45 -8.95
CA ASN A 858 -39.27 39.52 -10.06
C ASN A 858 -38.01 38.71 -10.38
N LEU A 859 -38.23 37.52 -10.93
CA LEU A 859 -37.16 36.69 -11.44
C LEU A 859 -36.84 37.09 -12.89
N GLN A 860 -35.57 37.37 -13.19
CA GLN A 860 -35.14 37.70 -14.55
C GLN A 860 -33.95 36.83 -14.96
N GLN A 861 -33.91 36.40 -16.22
CA GLN A 861 -32.78 35.67 -16.78
C GLN A 861 -31.77 36.65 -17.37
N TRP A 862 -30.49 36.49 -17.03
CA TRP A 862 -29.41 37.24 -17.68
C TRP A 862 -29.06 36.63 -19.05
N ASP A 863 -29.32 37.38 -20.12
CA ASP A 863 -28.91 36.98 -21.47
C ASP A 863 -27.53 37.55 -21.79
N GLN A 864 -26.50 36.71 -21.67
CA GLN A 864 -25.10 37.05 -21.94
C GLN A 864 -24.85 37.59 -23.35
N ARG A 865 -25.70 37.26 -24.35
CA ARG A 865 -25.48 37.68 -25.75
C ARG A 865 -25.85 39.13 -25.99
N VAL A 866 -26.78 39.66 -25.20
CA VAL A 866 -27.28 41.03 -25.33
C VAL A 866 -27.00 41.87 -24.09
N SER A 867 -26.40 41.28 -23.05
CA SER A 867 -26.11 41.91 -21.76
C SER A 867 -27.35 42.54 -21.13
N LEU A 868 -28.47 41.81 -21.13
CA LEU A 868 -29.74 42.29 -20.62
C LEU A 868 -30.44 41.27 -19.74
N TYR A 869 -31.15 41.77 -18.73
CA TYR A 869 -32.08 40.98 -17.94
C TYR A 869 -33.43 40.91 -18.64
N ARG A 870 -33.95 39.69 -18.75
CA ARG A 870 -35.21 39.42 -19.44
C ARG A 870 -36.20 38.74 -18.50
N GLU A 871 -37.42 39.27 -18.46
CA GLU A 871 -38.51 38.58 -17.78
C GLU A 871 -38.89 37.30 -18.55
N PRO A 872 -39.02 36.16 -17.86
CA PRO A 872 -39.45 34.92 -18.49
C PRO A 872 -40.91 35.04 -18.95
N LEU A 873 -41.30 34.20 -19.90
CA LEU A 873 -42.67 34.18 -20.42
C LEU A 873 -43.67 33.81 -19.31
N PRO A 874 -44.93 34.29 -19.34
CA PRO A 874 -45.94 33.91 -18.34
C PRO A 874 -46.14 32.39 -18.17
N GLU A 875 -45.95 31.63 -19.25
CA GLU A 875 -46.00 30.16 -19.25
C GLU A 875 -44.93 29.53 -18.35
N PHE A 876 -43.77 30.18 -18.19
CA PHE A 876 -42.73 29.73 -17.29
C PHE A 876 -43.19 29.73 -15.84
N HIS A 877 -43.86 30.80 -15.40
CA HIS A 877 -44.41 30.89 -14.05
C HIS A 877 -45.59 29.92 -13.85
N ASN A 878 -46.51 29.87 -14.82
CA ASN A 878 -47.75 29.10 -14.69
C ASN A 878 -47.58 27.59 -14.96
N SER A 879 -46.52 27.17 -15.65
CA SER A 879 -46.25 25.77 -15.99
C SER A 879 -44.98 25.26 -15.33
N VAL A 880 -43.82 25.88 -15.62
CA VAL A 880 -42.51 25.35 -15.19
C VAL A 880 -42.31 25.51 -13.68
N MET A 881 -42.50 26.71 -13.13
CA MET A 881 -42.38 26.92 -11.69
C MET A 881 -43.47 26.17 -10.90
N THR A 882 -44.67 26.02 -11.47
CA THR A 882 -45.77 25.28 -10.85
C THR A 882 -45.51 23.77 -10.82
N GLN A 883 -44.92 23.21 -11.88
CA GLN A 883 -44.58 21.79 -11.97
C GLN A 883 -43.62 21.34 -10.85
N TYR A 884 -42.70 22.21 -10.45
CA TYR A 884 -41.73 21.93 -9.39
C TYR A 884 -42.06 22.59 -8.05
N GLY A 885 -43.30 23.09 -7.88
CA GLY A 885 -43.78 23.63 -6.61
C GLY A 885 -43.09 24.91 -6.12
N LEU A 886 -42.60 25.75 -7.04
CA LEU A 886 -42.05 27.09 -6.81
C LEU A 886 -43.07 28.21 -7.11
N ASP A 887 -44.35 27.86 -7.28
CA ASP A 887 -45.46 28.73 -7.65
C ASP A 887 -45.85 29.75 -6.57
N ASN A 888 -45.58 29.46 -5.30
CA ASN A 888 -45.74 30.42 -4.21
C ASN A 888 -44.61 31.47 -4.24
N ARG A 889 -44.72 32.38 -5.21
CA ARG A 889 -43.72 33.42 -5.54
C ARG A 889 -43.38 34.30 -4.33
N ALA A 890 -44.37 34.69 -3.53
CA ALA A 890 -44.16 35.50 -2.34
C ALA A 890 -43.33 34.80 -1.26
N ALA A 891 -43.51 33.50 -1.06
CA ALA A 891 -42.70 32.73 -0.12
C ALA A 891 -41.29 32.46 -0.70
N TYR A 892 -41.22 32.08 -1.97
CA TYR A 892 -39.97 31.77 -2.65
C TYR A 892 -39.04 32.99 -2.75
N TYR A 893 -39.54 34.15 -3.21
CA TYR A 893 -38.74 35.37 -3.31
C TYR A 893 -38.32 35.92 -1.95
N ARG A 894 -39.16 35.80 -0.92
CA ARG A 894 -38.77 36.17 0.45
C ARG A 894 -37.63 35.29 0.97
N SER A 895 -37.62 33.99 0.66
CA SER A 895 -36.53 33.10 1.07
C SER A 895 -35.19 33.48 0.42
N ILE A 896 -35.22 33.88 -0.86
CA ILE A 896 -34.03 34.39 -1.56
C ILE A 896 -33.57 35.73 -0.95
N MET A 897 -34.50 36.64 -0.68
CA MET A 897 -34.20 37.94 -0.04
C MET A 897 -33.59 37.79 1.34
N ASP A 898 -34.08 36.83 2.13
CA ASP A 898 -33.58 36.54 3.47
C ASP A 898 -32.12 36.05 3.44
N CYS A 899 -31.70 35.31 2.40
CA CYS A 899 -30.28 34.99 2.19
C CYS A 899 -29.45 36.25 1.96
N GLY A 900 -29.83 37.06 0.95
CA GLY A 900 -28.91 38.06 0.44
C GLY A 900 -28.86 39.35 1.25
N PHE A 901 -29.85 39.65 2.09
CA PHE A 901 -29.79 40.81 3.00
C PHE A 901 -29.09 40.53 4.35
N ASN A 902 -28.91 39.25 4.75
CA ASN A 902 -28.36 38.87 6.06
C ASN A 902 -26.89 38.40 6.02
N ALA A 903 -26.15 38.77 4.97
CA ALA A 903 -24.87 38.17 4.59
C ALA A 903 -23.63 38.37 5.50
N GLU A 904 -23.75 39.08 6.62
CA GLU A 904 -22.64 39.22 7.59
C GLU A 904 -22.56 38.05 8.59
N GLY A 905 -23.38 36.99 8.43
CA GLY A 905 -23.42 35.82 9.31
C GLY A 905 -23.16 34.49 8.59
N ASP A 906 -22.75 33.49 9.38
CA ASP A 906 -22.57 32.08 9.00
C ASP A 906 -23.69 31.58 8.08
N HIS A 907 -23.35 31.10 6.87
CA HIS A 907 -24.30 30.53 5.89
C HIS A 907 -24.93 29.20 6.35
N SER A 908 -24.69 28.78 7.59
CA SER A 908 -25.30 27.61 8.20
C SER A 908 -26.84 27.68 8.14
N LEU A 909 -27.45 26.61 7.61
CA LEU A 909 -28.90 26.39 7.63
C LEU A 909 -29.39 26.30 9.08
N ASP A 910 -30.09 27.33 9.57
CA ASP A 910 -30.73 27.28 10.89
C ASP A 910 -32.09 26.57 10.79
N LEU A 911 -32.08 25.28 11.13
CA LEU A 911 -33.26 24.41 11.17
C LEU A 911 -34.02 24.51 12.50
N SER A 912 -33.50 25.26 13.49
CA SER A 912 -34.01 25.25 14.87
C SER A 912 -35.24 26.13 15.07
N SER A 913 -35.49 27.06 14.14
CA SER A 913 -36.70 27.86 14.12
C SER A 913 -37.50 27.54 12.87
N GLU A 914 -38.52 26.70 12.96
CA GLU A 914 -39.88 26.98 12.46
C GLU A 914 -40.81 25.76 12.44
N GLY A 915 -42.12 26.02 12.54
CA GLY A 915 -43.16 24.99 12.48
C GLY A 915 -43.43 24.45 11.06
N PRO A 916 -44.27 23.42 10.94
CA PRO A 916 -44.48 22.68 9.70
C PRO A 916 -44.98 23.58 8.56
N GLY A 917 -44.36 23.44 7.39
CA GLY A 917 -44.73 24.15 6.15
C GLY A 917 -43.98 25.46 5.88
N LYS A 918 -42.96 25.80 6.67
CA LYS A 918 -42.11 26.97 6.43
C LYS A 918 -40.75 26.59 5.81
N VAL A 919 -40.24 27.45 4.95
CA VAL A 919 -38.96 27.29 4.26
C VAL A 919 -37.85 27.77 5.20
N PRO A 920 -36.78 26.99 5.45
CA PRO A 920 -35.69 27.41 6.31
C PRO A 920 -35.07 28.74 5.87
N ARG A 921 -34.48 29.46 6.84
CA ARG A 921 -33.73 30.67 6.53
C ARG A 921 -32.60 30.33 5.57
N CYS A 922 -32.46 31.20 4.57
CA CYS A 922 -31.51 31.06 3.48
C CYS A 922 -31.54 29.72 2.69
N TYR A 923 -32.73 29.12 2.53
CA TYR A 923 -32.84 27.84 1.81
C TYR A 923 -32.62 27.93 0.30
N PHE A 924 -32.90 29.08 -0.32
CA PHE A 924 -32.81 29.30 -1.77
C PHE A 924 -31.82 30.43 -2.10
N PRO A 925 -30.49 30.19 -2.02
CA PRO A 925 -29.49 31.20 -2.32
C PRO A 925 -29.46 31.51 -3.83
N MET A 926 -29.66 32.77 -4.19
CA MET A 926 -29.59 33.24 -5.57
C MET A 926 -29.08 34.68 -5.59
N ALA A 927 -28.31 35.02 -6.62
CA ALA A 927 -27.81 36.38 -6.80
C ALA A 927 -28.97 37.40 -6.88
N MET A 928 -28.80 38.52 -6.17
CA MET A 928 -29.79 39.60 -6.12
C MET A 928 -29.20 40.88 -6.68
N VAL A 929 -30.00 41.57 -7.49
CA VAL A 929 -29.62 42.86 -8.07
C VAL A 929 -30.70 43.91 -7.82
N ARG A 930 -30.28 45.11 -7.46
CA ARG A 930 -31.14 46.25 -7.14
C ARG A 930 -31.18 47.22 -8.30
N VAL A 931 -32.37 47.64 -8.73
CA VAL A 931 -32.52 48.62 -9.81
C VAL A 931 -32.19 50.03 -9.31
N VAL A 932 -31.13 50.64 -9.85
CA VAL A 932 -30.66 51.99 -9.50
C VAL A 932 -31.27 53.04 -10.42
N LYS A 933 -31.44 52.72 -11.71
CA LYS A 933 -32.02 53.64 -12.70
C LYS A 933 -32.78 52.85 -13.79
N GLU A 934 -34.04 53.22 -14.05
CA GLU A 934 -34.81 52.68 -15.17
C GLU A 934 -34.51 53.47 -16.46
N GLU A 935 -33.95 52.81 -17.47
CA GLU A 935 -33.78 53.38 -18.81
C GLU A 935 -34.75 52.65 -19.76
N GLN A 936 -35.88 53.29 -20.08
CA GLN A 936 -36.85 52.91 -21.13
C GLN A 936 -37.18 51.41 -21.32
N CYS A 937 -38.40 51.02 -20.95
CA CYS A 937 -39.00 49.74 -21.34
C CYS A 937 -39.54 49.76 -22.78
N GLY A 938 -39.14 48.80 -23.60
CA GLY A 938 -39.72 48.57 -24.93
C GLY A 938 -41.09 47.88 -24.87
N THR A 939 -41.90 48.03 -25.91
CA THR A 939 -43.29 47.49 -26.03
C THR A 939 -43.40 45.95 -26.06
N ARG A 940 -42.31 45.21 -25.87
CA ARG A 940 -42.26 43.73 -25.82
C ARG A 940 -41.77 43.18 -24.46
N GLY A 941 -41.79 43.99 -23.40
CA GLY A 941 -41.44 43.53 -22.05
C GLY A 941 -39.92 43.43 -21.77
N THR A 942 -39.09 44.07 -22.59
CA THR A 942 -37.65 44.21 -22.34
C THR A 942 -37.37 45.60 -21.79
N CYS A 943 -36.82 45.68 -20.58
CA CYS A 943 -36.49 46.94 -19.91
C CYS A 943 -34.97 47.03 -19.70
N HIS A 944 -34.35 48.17 -20.04
CA HIS A 944 -32.97 48.42 -19.62
C HIS A 944 -32.99 48.95 -18.18
N HIS A 945 -32.26 48.26 -17.31
CA HIS A 945 -32.09 48.66 -15.93
C HIS A 945 -30.60 48.74 -15.64
N ASN A 946 -30.13 49.90 -15.15
CA ASN A 946 -28.86 49.91 -14.43
C ASN A 946 -29.12 49.31 -13.06
N VAL A 947 -28.49 48.17 -12.80
CA VAL A 947 -28.64 47.43 -11.56
C VAL A 947 -27.33 47.41 -10.79
N GLU A 948 -27.40 47.48 -9.47
CA GLU A 948 -26.29 47.27 -8.55
C GLU A 948 -26.42 45.87 -7.93
N ALA A 949 -25.34 45.11 -7.87
CA ALA A 949 -25.32 43.86 -7.13
C ALA A 949 -25.45 44.14 -5.63
N ILE A 950 -26.23 43.33 -4.92
CA ILE A 950 -26.29 43.37 -3.46
C ILE A 950 -25.20 42.42 -2.95
N GLU A 951 -24.12 42.96 -2.38
CA GLU A 951 -23.00 42.16 -1.84
C GLU A 951 -23.46 41.32 -0.64
N GLY A 952 -23.17 40.01 -0.69
CA GLY A 952 -23.48 39.12 0.43
C GLY A 952 -23.75 37.64 0.13
N VAL A 953 -24.00 37.28 -1.12
CA VAL A 953 -24.02 35.87 -1.56
C VAL A 953 -22.85 35.72 -2.53
N PRO A 954 -21.99 34.70 -2.42
CA PRO A 954 -20.84 34.57 -3.31
C PRO A 954 -21.32 34.55 -4.77
N PHE A 955 -20.93 35.57 -5.53
CA PHE A 955 -20.96 35.53 -6.98
C PHE A 955 -19.83 34.59 -7.41
N GLU A 956 -20.09 33.28 -7.45
CA GLU A 956 -19.10 32.30 -7.92
C GLU A 956 -18.89 32.35 -9.44
N TYR A 957 -19.68 33.15 -10.14
CA TYR A 957 -19.45 33.48 -11.54
C TYR A 957 -18.73 34.82 -11.65
N ASP A 958 -17.42 34.75 -11.96
CA ASP A 958 -16.67 35.86 -12.54
C ASP A 958 -17.41 36.32 -13.81
N PHE A 959 -18.22 37.38 -13.68
CA PHE A 959 -18.68 38.15 -14.83
C PHE A 959 -17.47 38.91 -15.37
N ILE A 960 -16.67 38.24 -16.20
CA ILE A 960 -15.55 38.85 -16.89
C ILE A 960 -16.09 39.98 -17.78
N GLY A 961 -15.85 41.21 -17.31
CA GLY A 961 -15.85 42.44 -18.08
C GLY A 961 -17.21 43.10 -18.27
N TYR A 962 -17.45 44.21 -17.57
CA TYR A 962 -17.28 45.53 -18.18
C TYR A 962 -17.44 46.62 -17.11
N ASP A 963 -16.36 47.34 -16.86
CA ASP A 963 -16.30 48.65 -16.21
C ASP A 963 -16.92 49.70 -17.15
N PRO A 964 -17.33 50.86 -16.61
CA PRO A 964 -16.58 52.05 -16.99
C PRO A 964 -15.82 52.71 -15.85
#